data_AF-A0A1F9ETL3-F1
#
_entry.id   AF-A0A1F9ETL3-F1
#
_cell.length_a   1.000
_cell.length_b   1.000
_cell.length_c   1.000
_cell.angle_alpha   90.00
_cell.angle_beta   90.00
_cell.angle_gamma   90.00
#
_symmetry.space_group_name_H-M   'P 1'
#
loop_
_entity.id
_entity.type
_entity.pdbx_description
1 polymer ?
#
loop_
_entity_poly.entity_id
_entity_poly.type
_entity_poly.pdbx_seq_one_letter_code
_entity_poly.pdbx_strand_id
1 'polypeptide(L)'
;MVLTLLMAGSCHPLGLEGEPCAEAPCAAGLTCVDDVCSYVEPEPPPPPPCESDEQCVLDGTADGRVCTDGVCGYADCIFDLQCGVRICDDGQCADRHPCFSEEDCEAGQLCSDGVCRTACVLDDQCALLGGVLQVCVEGECRQRCLGDFMCLGGICEENVCLDPQCAVDEDCPPGDFYCDGGRCVAFTPCAEDDDCFDPSFLCNELGRCEERPLCDIDAECGADRCVDRHCRPAVPCAADDCGDGLECVAGRCVETLGCRSSADCTGGDVCDGGRCVDPPAAASPAAVVVATPQGVCPGACELVLLVGEAVQVRAQGFDADGRPVPGPVAPVTTMTNSSAATVTTLTADAAGDFTVAFADTMLTAHVRARPAGALVVIAVDGGSGAPVVGAEVFVGTALAGTTSADGMLAVAALAPDEDTLAVRSADGRGVALVGALAGAPDRLRVPLGTVVDQGSAAGFRATVNGTGDELGDTGVSLAFPAATSAAAATPAALFGPPFAAAIGLPLIGDLPTALPAAVMLDGTVPVVGFQDVKPEALMTAPAGPGPVLAFEGRYDQQLLFSIAFGADPMELALDLAAQTEGMDALADGAGLLEAAPLVVDGDAADGVEDVDGDGDVTELVPDYAGFPAISLSPTASPSLRVGLRASSPPAGANPRAFAVCGAEAGLFLPLGVSSLYGTAEGSRGEQLLALAPAAALEGAPRRCAVHAVYFSDALVSFAQVAGELGPLMEVGELLAPPEGAFLIEDVPAVGRTSVVIPGGAAADLVRVRVFDGGTTWEVLGVGGDVTLPEVIAPLVLFESSVLAIDGDPFAAFSAPAGSIERSARAVATAR
;
A
#
# COMPACT_ATOMS: atom_id res chain seq x y z
N MET A 1 -46.83 -8.24 69.61
CA MET A 1 -45.92 -9.08 70.37
C MET A 1 -45.08 -8.14 71.22
N VAL A 2 -45.27 -8.23 72.52
CA VAL A 2 -44.61 -7.40 73.55
C VAL A 2 -43.15 -7.81 73.61
N LEU A 3 -42.21 -6.86 73.49
CA LEU A 3 -40.86 -7.05 74.03
C LEU A 3 -40.38 -5.75 74.66
N THR A 4 -40.40 -5.77 75.98
CA THR A 4 -40.06 -4.70 76.91
C THR A 4 -38.67 -5.00 77.49
N LEU A 5 -37.88 -3.94 77.71
CA LEU A 5 -36.83 -3.77 78.73
C LEU A 5 -35.72 -4.84 78.84
N LEU A 6 -34.48 -4.44 78.52
CA LEU A 6 -33.26 -4.64 79.31
C LEU A 6 -32.09 -3.90 78.64
N MET A 7 -32.00 -2.58 78.84
CA MET A 7 -30.76 -1.84 78.63
C MET A 7 -30.03 -1.82 79.97
N ALA A 8 -29.02 -2.68 80.08
CA ALA A 8 -28.04 -2.61 81.16
C ALA A 8 -27.30 -1.28 81.04
N GLY A 9 -27.24 -0.51 82.12
CA GLY A 9 -26.33 0.63 82.22
C GLY A 9 -24.90 0.12 82.13
N SER A 10 -24.31 0.23 80.95
CA SER A 10 -22.88 0.09 80.73
C SER A 10 -22.21 1.29 81.41
N CYS A 11 -21.54 1.03 82.54
CA CYS A 11 -20.49 1.93 83.01
C CYS A 11 -19.42 1.98 81.92
N HIS A 12 -19.46 2.97 81.03
CA HIS A 12 -18.30 3.29 80.20
C HIS A 12 -17.31 4.02 81.10
N PRO A 13 -16.11 3.47 81.35
CA PRO A 13 -15.14 4.08 82.26
C PRO A 13 -14.43 5.30 81.65
N LEU A 14 -14.81 5.70 80.44
CA LEU A 14 -14.22 6.81 79.70
C LEU A 14 -15.32 7.66 79.07
N GLY A 15 -15.21 8.98 79.19
CA GLY A 15 -16.11 9.95 78.56
C GLY A 15 -15.85 10.06 77.06
N LEU A 16 -16.92 9.97 76.27
CA LEU A 16 -16.86 10.18 74.81
C LEU A 16 -16.88 11.67 74.46
N GLU A 17 -16.63 11.99 73.20
CA GLU A 17 -16.66 13.38 72.73
C GLU A 17 -18.03 14.02 72.99
N GLY A 18 -18.03 15.20 73.63
CA GLY A 18 -19.23 15.90 74.08
C GLY A 18 -19.72 15.53 75.49
N GLU A 19 -19.14 14.52 76.14
CA GLU A 19 -19.52 14.13 77.52
C GLU A 19 -18.74 14.90 78.60
N PRO A 20 -19.35 15.13 79.78
CA PRO A 20 -18.69 15.86 80.84
C PRO A 20 -17.54 15.07 81.45
N CYS A 21 -16.33 15.62 81.36
CA CYS A 21 -15.12 14.98 81.93
C CYS A 21 -15.07 14.99 83.46
N ALA A 22 -16.01 15.68 84.11
CA ALA A 22 -16.20 15.62 85.55
C ALA A 22 -16.71 14.24 86.03
N GLU A 23 -17.39 13.48 85.16
CA GLU A 23 -18.03 12.21 85.52
C GLU A 23 -17.19 10.98 85.14
N ALA A 24 -16.36 11.08 84.08
CA ALA A 24 -15.40 10.06 83.68
C ALA A 24 -14.22 10.69 82.91
N PRO A 25 -12.98 10.15 83.02
CA PRO A 25 -11.85 10.64 82.23
C PRO A 25 -12.10 10.44 80.73
N CYS A 26 -11.68 11.37 79.89
CA CYS A 26 -11.94 11.29 78.44
C CYS A 26 -11.29 10.07 77.80
N ALA A 27 -11.94 9.52 76.77
CA ALA A 27 -11.36 8.45 75.96
C ALA A 27 -10.05 8.90 75.29
N ALA A 28 -9.17 7.94 74.99
CA ALA A 28 -7.86 8.24 74.39
C ALA A 28 -8.02 9.05 73.09
N GLY A 29 -7.31 10.18 73.00
CA GLY A 29 -7.40 11.14 71.89
C GLY A 29 -8.25 12.38 72.19
N LEU A 30 -9.03 12.37 73.27
CA LEU A 30 -9.85 13.51 73.70
C LEU A 30 -9.23 14.21 74.91
N THR A 31 -9.37 15.54 74.97
CA THR A 31 -8.90 16.37 76.07
C THR A 31 -10.10 17.03 76.77
N CYS A 32 -10.05 17.14 78.09
CA CYS A 32 -11.09 17.82 78.86
C CYS A 32 -10.93 19.34 78.71
N VAL A 33 -11.81 19.98 77.93
CA VAL A 33 -11.82 21.43 77.70
C VAL A 33 -13.18 21.96 78.16
N ASP A 34 -13.18 22.92 79.08
CA ASP A 34 -14.39 23.51 79.67
C ASP A 34 -15.40 22.47 80.19
N ASP A 35 -14.89 21.45 80.89
CA ASP A 35 -15.66 20.37 81.52
C ASP A 35 -16.32 19.39 80.53
N VAL A 36 -15.93 19.43 79.24
CA VAL A 36 -16.39 18.50 78.20
C VAL A 36 -15.19 17.82 77.52
N CYS A 37 -15.29 16.52 77.25
CA CYS A 37 -14.31 15.82 76.43
C CYS A 37 -14.43 16.28 74.97
N SER A 38 -13.41 16.97 74.45
CA SER A 38 -13.35 17.37 73.04
C SER A 38 -12.09 16.83 72.39
N TYR A 39 -12.17 16.51 71.10
CA TYR A 39 -10.96 16.36 70.31
C TYR A 39 -10.34 17.75 70.18
N VAL A 40 -9.12 17.89 70.69
CA VAL A 40 -8.30 19.07 70.42
C VAL A 40 -7.32 18.61 69.38
N GLU A 41 -7.59 18.93 68.13
CA GLU A 41 -6.63 18.70 67.07
C GLU A 41 -5.34 19.44 67.45
N PRO A 42 -4.21 18.73 67.63
CA PRO A 42 -2.97 19.39 68.00
C PRO A 42 -2.65 20.43 66.93
N GLU A 43 -2.39 21.68 67.34
CA GLU A 43 -1.92 22.71 66.42
C GLU A 43 -0.76 22.12 65.60
N PRO A 44 -0.85 22.12 64.25
CA PRO A 44 0.16 21.51 63.43
C PRO A 44 1.51 22.12 63.80
N PRO A 45 2.56 21.29 64.02
CA PRO A 45 3.86 21.80 64.39
C PRO A 45 4.28 22.83 63.34
N PRO A 46 4.90 23.96 63.75
CA PRO A 46 5.38 24.94 62.80
C PRO A 46 6.27 24.22 61.79
N PRO A 47 6.09 24.50 60.48
CA PRO A 47 6.81 23.79 59.43
C PRO A 47 8.31 23.82 59.71
N PRO A 48 9.02 22.69 59.52
CA PRO A 48 10.43 22.61 59.82
C PRO A 48 11.18 23.66 59.00
N PRO A 49 12.14 24.37 59.61
CA PRO A 49 13.03 25.23 58.86
C PRO A 49 13.86 24.38 57.91
N CYS A 50 14.17 24.95 56.75
CA CYS A 50 14.97 24.29 55.72
C CYS A 50 15.97 25.28 55.11
N GLU A 51 16.99 24.72 54.49
CA GLU A 51 17.98 25.44 53.69
C GLU A 51 18.01 24.91 52.24
N SER A 52 17.39 23.75 51.98
CA SER A 52 17.22 23.15 50.65
C SER A 52 15.98 22.26 50.59
N ASP A 53 15.47 22.02 49.38
CA ASP A 53 14.27 21.20 49.13
C ASP A 53 14.41 19.76 49.65
N GLU A 54 15.63 19.22 49.65
CA GLU A 54 15.95 17.89 50.16
C GLU A 54 15.67 17.74 51.67
N GLN A 55 15.63 18.86 52.40
CA GLN A 55 15.34 18.89 53.84
C GLN A 55 13.83 18.89 54.14
N CYS A 56 12.98 19.02 53.10
CA CYS A 56 11.53 19.06 53.22
C CYS A 56 10.83 17.71 53.03
N VAL A 57 11.61 16.62 53.02
CA VAL A 57 11.12 15.24 52.97
C VAL A 57 10.72 14.79 54.37
N LEU A 58 9.40 14.74 54.65
CA LEU A 58 8.86 14.07 55.83
C LEU A 58 8.62 12.59 55.50
N ASP A 59 9.11 11.68 56.34
CA ASP A 59 8.83 10.23 56.31
C ASP A 59 9.12 9.44 55.00
N GLY A 60 10.02 9.93 54.16
CA GLY A 60 10.56 9.14 53.04
C GLY A 60 9.63 9.02 51.82
N THR A 61 8.54 9.79 51.77
CA THR A 61 7.75 10.04 50.56
C THR A 61 8.01 11.45 50.03
N ALA A 62 8.06 11.59 48.71
CA ALA A 62 8.23 12.89 48.05
C ALA A 62 6.90 13.65 48.10
N ASP A 63 6.57 14.24 49.25
CA ASP A 63 5.30 14.95 49.50
C ASP A 63 5.22 16.34 48.83
N GLY A 64 6.04 16.61 47.82
CA GLY A 64 5.97 17.85 47.01
C GLY A 64 6.34 19.14 47.74
N ARG A 65 7.00 19.09 48.91
CA ARG A 65 7.41 20.29 49.65
C ARG A 65 8.76 20.83 49.16
N VAL A 66 8.85 22.14 48.95
CA VAL A 66 10.06 22.89 48.60
C VAL A 66 10.39 23.90 49.69
N CYS A 67 11.67 24.24 49.77
CA CYS A 67 12.17 25.18 50.75
C CYS A 67 11.99 26.62 50.26
N THR A 68 10.91 27.26 50.67
CA THR A 68 10.61 28.65 50.31
C THR A 68 10.81 29.53 51.54
N ASP A 69 11.70 30.53 51.44
CA ASP A 69 12.05 31.46 52.52
C ASP A 69 12.49 30.79 53.83
N GLY A 70 13.18 29.65 53.73
CA GLY A 70 13.74 28.93 54.87
C GLY A 70 12.73 28.09 55.64
N VAL A 71 11.54 27.87 55.06
CA VAL A 71 10.46 27.07 55.63
C VAL A 71 9.99 26.06 54.58
N CYS A 72 9.78 24.81 54.98
CA CYS A 72 9.23 23.81 54.08
C CYS A 72 7.76 24.12 53.78
N GLY A 73 7.51 24.70 52.60
CA GLY A 73 6.19 24.95 52.02
C GLY A 73 5.88 23.97 50.91
N TYR A 74 4.64 23.94 50.43
CA TYR A 74 4.30 23.14 49.26
C TYR A 74 4.78 23.84 47.99
N ALA A 75 5.32 23.08 47.04
CA ALA A 75 5.64 23.61 45.73
C ALA A 75 4.35 24.05 45.03
N ASP A 76 4.47 25.08 44.19
CA ASP A 76 3.45 25.29 43.16
C ASP A 76 3.30 23.97 42.38
N CYS A 77 2.07 23.51 42.23
CA CYS A 77 1.74 22.30 41.54
C CYS A 77 1.03 22.61 40.23
N ILE A 78 1.13 21.67 39.30
CA ILE A 78 0.54 21.70 37.96
C ILE A 78 -0.40 20.49 37.81
N PHE A 79 -0.15 19.38 38.54
CA PHE A 79 -1.02 18.20 38.56
C PHE A 79 -0.94 17.45 39.90
N ASP A 80 -2.02 16.74 40.26
CA ASP A 80 -2.19 16.06 41.56
C ASP A 80 -1.04 15.11 41.92
N LEU A 81 -0.40 14.48 40.93
CA LEU A 81 0.73 13.57 41.15
C LEU A 81 1.93 14.25 41.83
N GLN A 82 2.08 15.58 41.68
CA GLN A 82 3.12 16.37 42.36
C GLN A 82 2.84 16.56 43.85
N CYS A 83 1.58 16.36 44.27
CA CYS A 83 1.13 16.55 45.64
C CYS A 83 1.03 15.23 46.43
N GLY A 84 1.41 14.09 45.85
CA GLY A 84 1.40 12.79 46.53
C GLY A 84 -0.02 12.31 46.87
N VAL A 85 -0.37 12.28 48.16
CA VAL A 85 -1.73 11.90 48.63
C VAL A 85 -2.72 13.07 48.62
N ARG A 86 -2.25 14.28 48.36
CA ARG A 86 -3.01 15.52 48.25
C ARG A 86 -3.38 15.80 46.79
N ILE A 87 -4.19 16.83 46.57
CA ILE A 87 -4.55 17.29 45.23
C ILE A 87 -3.91 18.63 44.93
N CYS A 88 -3.72 18.92 43.65
CA CYS A 88 -3.35 20.25 43.20
C CYS A 88 -4.62 21.09 43.02
N ASP A 89 -4.79 22.11 43.87
CA ASP A 89 -5.91 23.04 43.84
C ASP A 89 -5.41 24.48 43.74
N ASP A 90 -5.81 25.21 42.70
CA ASP A 90 -5.34 26.57 42.37
C ASP A 90 -3.80 26.72 42.40
N GLY A 91 -3.10 25.71 41.86
CA GLY A 91 -1.64 25.69 41.83
C GLY A 91 -0.98 25.39 43.18
N GLN A 92 -1.73 25.05 44.24
CA GLN A 92 -1.20 24.68 45.55
C GLN A 92 -1.63 23.27 45.97
N CYS A 93 -0.75 22.54 46.66
CA CYS A 93 -1.11 21.22 47.18
C CYS A 93 -2.06 21.33 48.39
N ALA A 94 -3.35 21.11 48.15
CA ALA A 94 -4.42 21.15 49.16
C ALA A 94 -4.77 19.75 49.68
N ASP A 95 -5.31 19.66 50.90
CA ASP A 95 -5.78 18.40 51.44
C ASP A 95 -6.95 17.84 50.61
N ARG A 96 -6.90 16.54 50.33
CA ARG A 96 -7.94 15.86 49.57
C ARG A 96 -9.21 15.77 50.41
N HIS A 97 -10.18 16.65 50.18
CA HIS A 97 -11.50 16.58 50.81
C HIS A 97 -12.45 15.77 49.94
N PRO A 98 -12.81 14.53 50.30
CA PRO A 98 -13.72 13.72 49.50
C PRO A 98 -15.14 14.30 49.55
N CYS A 99 -15.86 14.24 48.45
CA CYS A 99 -17.23 14.73 48.34
C CYS A 99 -18.10 13.78 47.50
N PHE A 100 -19.41 13.84 47.73
CA PHE A 100 -20.44 13.18 46.93
C PHE A 100 -21.34 14.19 46.22
N SER A 101 -21.44 15.41 46.75
CA SER A 101 -22.08 16.55 46.12
C SER A 101 -21.32 17.85 46.43
N GLU A 102 -21.67 18.94 45.77
CA GLU A 102 -21.10 20.27 46.03
C GLU A 102 -21.37 20.77 47.46
N GLU A 103 -22.39 20.24 48.13
CA GLU A 103 -22.75 20.63 49.51
C GLU A 103 -21.75 20.11 50.55
N ASP A 104 -20.94 19.11 50.17
CA ASP A 104 -19.85 18.59 50.99
C ASP A 104 -18.60 19.51 50.94
N CYS A 105 -18.58 20.48 50.02
CA CYS A 105 -17.42 21.35 49.78
C CYS A 105 -17.59 22.74 50.43
N GLU A 106 -16.47 23.44 50.65
CA GLU A 106 -16.51 24.80 51.18
C GLU A 106 -17.12 25.79 50.16
N ALA A 107 -17.63 26.93 50.63
CA ALA A 107 -18.24 27.92 49.74
C ALA A 107 -17.24 28.41 48.68
N GLY A 108 -17.54 28.15 47.40
CA GLY A 108 -16.66 28.47 46.27
C GLY A 108 -15.88 27.27 45.71
N GLN A 109 -16.07 26.09 46.28
CA GLN A 109 -15.55 24.82 45.76
C GLN A 109 -16.65 24.00 45.08
N LEU A 110 -16.25 23.14 44.14
CA LEU A 110 -17.10 22.20 43.42
C LEU A 110 -16.61 20.77 43.70
N CYS A 111 -17.55 19.83 43.73
CA CYS A 111 -17.22 18.42 43.85
C CYS A 111 -16.90 17.85 42.47
N SER A 112 -15.62 17.68 42.15
CA SER A 112 -15.15 17.17 40.86
C SER A 112 -14.32 15.91 41.07
N ASP A 113 -14.65 14.82 40.37
CA ASP A 113 -14.04 13.48 40.55
C ASP A 113 -14.05 12.97 42.00
N GLY A 114 -15.10 13.32 42.76
CA GLY A 114 -15.27 12.94 44.17
C GLY A 114 -14.31 13.65 45.13
N VAL A 115 -13.72 14.78 44.72
CA VAL A 115 -12.89 15.64 45.57
C VAL A 115 -13.31 17.11 45.41
N CYS A 116 -13.32 17.87 46.50
CA CYS A 116 -13.57 19.31 46.45
C CYS A 116 -12.39 20.05 45.80
N ARG A 117 -12.66 20.82 44.75
CA ARG A 117 -11.70 21.72 44.09
C ARG A 117 -12.24 23.14 44.04
N THR A 118 -11.37 24.13 44.05
CA THR A 118 -11.75 25.54 43.87
C THR A 118 -12.30 25.75 42.46
N ALA A 119 -13.47 26.38 42.36
CA ALA A 119 -14.07 26.65 41.06
C ALA A 119 -13.19 27.61 40.24
N CYS A 120 -12.92 27.25 38.99
CA CYS A 120 -12.22 28.12 38.07
C CYS A 120 -13.12 29.30 37.65
N VAL A 121 -12.50 30.40 37.25
CA VAL A 121 -13.15 31.60 36.69
C VAL A 121 -12.61 31.91 35.29
N LEU A 122 -11.36 31.55 35.04
CA LEU A 122 -10.62 31.76 33.81
C LEU A 122 -9.89 30.47 33.41
N ASP A 123 -9.66 30.28 32.10
CA ASP A 123 -8.98 29.10 31.55
C ASP A 123 -7.56 28.90 32.09
N ASP A 124 -6.86 29.98 32.43
CA ASP A 124 -5.49 29.95 32.94
C ASP A 124 -5.37 29.36 34.35
N GLN A 125 -6.50 29.24 35.07
CA GLN A 125 -6.58 28.58 36.37
C GLN A 125 -6.64 27.05 36.27
N CYS A 126 -6.81 26.50 35.07
CA CYS A 126 -6.79 25.06 34.86
C CYS A 126 -5.35 24.55 34.70
N ALA A 127 -4.92 23.76 35.68
CA ALA A 127 -3.52 23.52 36.02
C ALA A 127 -2.67 22.83 34.93
N LEU A 128 -3.27 22.16 33.95
CA LEU A 128 -2.53 21.52 32.85
C LEU A 128 -1.97 22.54 31.84
N LEU A 129 -0.65 22.78 31.93
CA LEU A 129 0.14 23.62 31.01
C LEU A 129 -0.39 25.06 30.85
N GLY A 130 -1.03 25.62 31.89
CA GLY A 130 -1.55 26.99 31.88
C GLY A 130 -2.77 27.18 30.97
N GLY A 131 -3.74 26.27 31.02
CA GLY A 131 -4.99 26.35 30.24
C GLY A 131 -4.88 25.93 28.77
N VAL A 132 -3.76 25.31 28.35
CA VAL A 132 -3.60 24.87 26.95
C VAL A 132 -4.42 23.61 26.65
N LEU A 133 -4.55 22.71 27.62
CA LEU A 133 -5.28 21.43 27.47
C LEU A 133 -6.55 21.35 28.31
N GLN A 134 -6.89 22.40 29.05
CA GLN A 134 -8.10 22.49 29.85
C GLN A 134 -8.73 23.88 29.72
N VAL A 135 -10.03 23.98 29.93
CA VAL A 135 -10.83 25.20 29.77
C VAL A 135 -11.80 25.27 30.94
N CYS A 136 -12.06 26.48 31.42
CA CYS A 136 -12.96 26.67 32.53
C CYS A 136 -14.41 26.73 32.03
N VAL A 137 -15.20 25.68 32.29
CA VAL A 137 -16.60 25.61 31.89
C VAL A 137 -17.45 25.47 33.14
N GLU A 138 -18.29 26.47 33.38
CA GLU A 138 -19.21 26.49 34.53
C GLU A 138 -18.53 26.34 35.91
N GLY A 139 -17.25 26.73 36.01
CA GLY A 139 -16.45 26.62 37.23
C GLY A 139 -15.64 25.33 37.34
N GLU A 140 -15.79 24.40 36.42
CA GLU A 140 -15.03 23.16 36.37
C GLU A 140 -13.96 23.20 35.27
N CYS A 141 -12.76 22.72 35.59
CA CYS A 141 -11.69 22.57 34.61
C CYS A 141 -11.94 21.31 33.78
N ARG A 142 -12.54 21.50 32.61
CA ARG A 142 -12.80 20.42 31.65
C ARG A 142 -11.64 20.31 30.65
N GLN A 143 -11.35 19.10 30.20
CA GLN A 143 -10.31 18.85 29.21
C GLN A 143 -10.71 19.44 27.86
N ARG A 144 -9.77 20.11 27.17
CA ARG A 144 -9.94 20.48 25.77
C ARG A 144 -9.78 19.25 24.89
N CYS A 145 -10.56 19.17 23.84
CA CYS A 145 -10.55 18.04 22.92
C CYS A 145 -10.57 18.51 21.47
N LEU A 146 -10.00 17.68 20.60
CA LEU A 146 -10.17 17.77 19.16
C LEU A 146 -11.24 16.79 18.66
N GLY A 147 -11.54 15.76 19.46
CA GLY A 147 -12.58 14.77 19.22
C GLY A 147 -12.80 13.88 20.45
N ASP A 148 -13.84 13.04 20.39
CA ASP A 148 -14.34 12.26 21.54
C ASP A 148 -13.31 11.30 22.13
N PHE A 149 -12.41 10.77 21.29
CA PHE A 149 -11.36 9.86 21.71
C PHE A 149 -10.42 10.48 22.76
N MET A 150 -10.34 11.82 22.84
CA MET A 150 -9.57 12.51 23.86
C MET A 150 -10.27 12.57 25.22
N CYS A 151 -11.57 12.29 25.30
CA CYS A 151 -12.41 12.58 26.46
C CYS A 151 -12.63 11.41 27.44
N LEU A 152 -11.80 10.35 27.41
CA LEU A 152 -11.83 9.23 28.37
C LEU A 152 -13.25 8.70 28.74
N GLY A 153 -14.18 8.67 27.76
CA GLY A 153 -15.57 8.23 27.95
C GLY A 153 -16.61 9.36 27.93
N GLY A 154 -16.20 10.62 27.78
CA GLY A 154 -17.06 11.76 27.47
C GLY A 154 -17.20 12.05 25.98
N ILE A 155 -17.90 13.14 25.66
CA ILE A 155 -18.09 13.66 24.30
C ILE A 155 -17.34 14.98 24.14
N CYS A 156 -16.78 15.22 22.96
CA CYS A 156 -16.18 16.49 22.60
C CYS A 156 -17.23 17.41 21.98
N GLU A 157 -17.58 18.50 22.66
CA GLU A 157 -18.50 19.51 22.15
C GLU A 157 -17.85 20.89 22.31
N GLU A 158 -17.80 21.66 21.23
CA GLU A 158 -17.14 22.97 21.18
C GLU A 158 -15.67 22.98 21.68
N ASN A 159 -14.93 21.89 21.45
CA ASN A 159 -13.57 21.63 21.93
C ASN A 159 -13.45 21.43 23.45
N VAL A 160 -14.54 21.07 24.13
CA VAL A 160 -14.58 20.75 25.56
C VAL A 160 -15.08 19.32 25.76
N CYS A 161 -14.43 18.55 26.62
CA CYS A 161 -14.92 17.26 27.05
C CYS A 161 -16.07 17.44 28.04
N LEU A 162 -17.26 17.05 27.59
CA LEU A 162 -18.48 17.00 28.40
C LEU A 162 -18.81 15.54 28.74
N ASP A 163 -19.63 15.38 29.78
CA ASP A 163 -20.19 14.08 30.13
C ASP A 163 -21.17 13.63 29.03
N PRO A 164 -21.31 12.31 28.77
CA PRO A 164 -22.25 11.82 27.77
C PRO A 164 -23.68 12.21 28.16
N GLN A 165 -24.44 12.69 27.18
CA GLN A 165 -25.85 13.10 27.32
C GLN A 165 -26.78 11.89 27.55
N CYS A 166 -26.35 10.71 27.12
CA CYS A 166 -27.11 9.46 27.22
C CYS A 166 -26.16 8.27 27.33
N ALA A 167 -26.62 7.18 27.94
CA ALA A 167 -25.99 5.86 27.86
C ALA A 167 -26.83 4.88 27.01
N VAL A 168 -28.15 5.11 26.95
CA VAL A 168 -29.12 4.36 26.13
C VAL A 168 -30.15 5.31 25.51
N ASP A 169 -30.87 4.84 24.48
CA ASP A 169 -31.89 5.64 23.77
C ASP A 169 -32.97 6.22 24.69
N GLU A 170 -33.31 5.51 25.78
CA GLU A 170 -34.31 5.97 26.75
C GLU A 170 -33.87 7.15 27.60
N ASP A 171 -32.57 7.45 27.65
CA ASP A 171 -32.04 8.64 28.35
C ASP A 171 -32.32 9.92 27.56
N CYS A 172 -32.58 9.80 26.25
CA CYS A 172 -32.82 10.94 25.37
C CYS A 172 -34.23 11.54 25.51
N PRO A 173 -34.40 12.84 25.17
CA PRO A 173 -35.70 13.49 25.22
C PRO A 173 -36.77 12.75 24.40
N PRO A 174 -38.04 12.74 24.85
CA PRO A 174 -39.10 12.09 24.11
C PRO A 174 -39.27 12.71 22.71
N GLY A 175 -39.31 11.87 21.68
CA GLY A 175 -39.38 12.27 20.28
C GLY A 175 -38.58 11.31 19.40
N ASP A 176 -38.18 11.78 18.22
CA ASP A 176 -37.34 11.03 17.30
C ASP A 176 -35.85 11.28 17.64
N PHE A 177 -35.42 10.90 18.86
CA PHE A 177 -34.04 10.98 19.33
C PHE A 177 -33.52 9.60 19.73
N TYR A 178 -32.22 9.36 19.55
CA TYR A 178 -31.54 8.15 20.00
C TYR A 178 -30.12 8.47 20.50
N CYS A 179 -29.53 7.52 21.22
CA CYS A 179 -28.21 7.68 21.79
C CYS A 179 -27.13 7.17 20.83
N ASP A 180 -26.33 8.09 20.30
CA ASP A 180 -25.19 7.78 19.43
C ASP A 180 -23.88 8.31 20.04
N GLY A 181 -22.96 7.42 20.37
CA GLY A 181 -21.67 7.80 20.98
C GLY A 181 -21.79 8.67 22.24
N GLY A 182 -22.88 8.57 22.99
CA GLY A 182 -23.15 9.42 24.15
C GLY A 182 -23.85 10.75 23.84
N ARG A 183 -24.29 11.00 22.61
CA ARG A 183 -25.09 12.17 22.21
C ARG A 183 -26.53 11.79 21.90
N CYS A 184 -27.47 12.65 22.27
CA CYS A 184 -28.85 12.51 21.83
C CYS A 184 -29.05 13.12 20.45
N VAL A 185 -28.98 12.28 19.41
CA VAL A 185 -29.08 12.69 18.02
C VAL A 185 -30.52 12.52 17.54
N ALA A 186 -31.04 13.53 16.82
CA ALA A 186 -32.34 13.42 16.19
C ALA A 186 -32.26 12.47 14.97
N PHE A 187 -33.25 11.62 14.77
CA PHE A 187 -33.35 10.76 13.60
C PHE A 187 -34.64 11.03 12.81
N THR A 188 -34.65 10.62 11.54
CA THR A 188 -35.89 10.65 10.73
C THR A 188 -36.53 9.27 10.77
N PRO A 189 -37.80 9.13 11.19
CA PRO A 189 -38.47 7.83 11.18
C PRO A 189 -38.78 7.39 9.75
N CYS A 190 -38.63 6.10 9.46
CA CYS A 190 -38.85 5.50 8.14
C CYS A 190 -39.51 4.12 8.26
N ALA A 191 -40.14 3.66 7.19
CA ALA A 191 -40.62 2.30 7.02
C ALA A 191 -39.85 1.53 5.93
N GLU A 192 -39.32 2.24 4.93
CA GLU A 192 -38.44 1.73 3.87
C GLU A 192 -37.36 2.75 3.49
N ASP A 193 -36.31 2.33 2.78
CA ASP A 193 -35.18 3.21 2.39
C ASP A 193 -35.63 4.47 1.63
N ASP A 194 -36.69 4.35 0.82
CA ASP A 194 -37.26 5.46 0.04
C ASP A 194 -37.95 6.53 0.91
N ASP A 195 -38.22 6.25 2.19
CA ASP A 195 -38.76 7.24 3.13
C ASP A 195 -37.67 8.21 3.64
N CYS A 196 -36.39 7.85 3.47
CA CYS A 196 -35.29 8.69 3.90
C CYS A 196 -35.07 9.87 2.95
N PHE A 197 -34.65 11.01 3.51
CA PHE A 197 -34.61 12.28 2.79
C PHE A 197 -33.51 12.34 1.70
N ASP A 198 -32.53 11.44 1.77
CA ASP A 198 -31.40 11.35 0.85
C ASP A 198 -31.08 9.87 0.55
N PRO A 199 -30.73 9.50 -0.69
CA PRO A 199 -30.39 8.11 -1.07
C PRO A 199 -29.14 7.56 -0.38
N SER A 200 -28.36 8.41 0.28
CA SER A 200 -27.20 8.06 1.10
C SER A 200 -27.59 7.57 2.49
N PHE A 201 -28.88 7.52 2.81
CA PHE A 201 -29.42 6.95 4.05
C PHE A 201 -30.18 5.66 3.77
N LEU A 202 -30.22 4.75 4.74
CA LEU A 202 -31.03 3.53 4.71
C LEU A 202 -31.95 3.48 5.92
N CYS A 203 -33.08 2.79 5.77
CA CYS A 203 -33.99 2.56 6.88
C CYS A 203 -33.53 1.32 7.66
N ASN A 204 -32.94 1.52 8.83
CA ASN A 204 -32.48 0.41 9.65
C ASN A 204 -33.65 -0.34 10.30
N GLU A 205 -33.37 -1.49 10.94
CA GLU A 205 -34.41 -2.35 11.54
C GLU A 205 -35.22 -1.67 12.66
N LEU A 206 -34.71 -0.56 13.21
CA LEU A 206 -35.38 0.24 14.24
C LEU A 206 -36.32 1.31 13.64
N GLY A 207 -36.44 1.38 12.31
CA GLY A 207 -37.24 2.39 11.61
C GLY A 207 -36.62 3.77 11.66
N ARG A 208 -35.28 3.85 11.66
CA ARG A 208 -34.52 5.12 11.66
C ARG A 208 -33.73 5.23 10.36
N CYS A 209 -33.76 6.42 9.75
CA CYS A 209 -32.83 6.76 8.68
C CYS A 209 -31.43 6.91 9.26
N GLU A 210 -30.57 5.97 8.92
CA GLU A 210 -29.15 5.95 9.27
C GLU A 210 -28.34 6.19 8.01
N GLU A 211 -27.22 6.90 8.13
CA GLU A 211 -26.32 7.09 7.01
C GLU A 211 -25.80 5.73 6.54
N ARG A 212 -25.78 5.51 5.22
CA ARG A 212 -25.22 4.28 4.66
C ARG A 212 -23.73 4.21 5.03
N PRO A 213 -23.15 3.01 5.14
CA PRO A 213 -21.73 2.89 5.37
C PRO A 213 -20.94 3.74 4.38
N LEU A 214 -20.02 4.55 4.92
CA LEU A 214 -19.10 5.31 4.10
C LEU A 214 -18.18 4.34 3.36
N CYS A 215 -17.79 4.76 2.16
CA CYS A 215 -16.85 4.03 1.35
C CYS A 215 -15.99 4.99 0.52
N ASP A 216 -14.80 4.54 0.18
CA ASP A 216 -13.93 5.17 -0.80
C ASP A 216 -13.91 4.36 -2.10
N ILE A 217 -14.18 3.05 -2.04
CA ILE A 217 -14.21 2.13 -3.19
C ILE A 217 -15.35 1.11 -3.11
N ASP A 218 -15.71 0.50 -4.23
CA ASP A 218 -16.81 -0.46 -4.33
C ASP A 218 -16.55 -1.75 -3.51
N ALA A 219 -15.29 -2.06 -3.23
CA ALA A 219 -14.89 -3.23 -2.46
C ALA A 219 -15.32 -3.13 -0.97
N GLU A 220 -15.42 -1.92 -0.42
CA GLU A 220 -15.82 -1.68 0.98
C GLU A 220 -17.32 -1.93 1.19
N CYS A 221 -18.09 -1.91 0.10
CA CYS A 221 -19.54 -2.07 0.11
C CYS A 221 -20.02 -3.53 -0.05
N GLY A 222 -19.11 -4.50 -0.13
CA GLY A 222 -19.48 -5.91 -0.30
C GLY A 222 -20.23 -6.16 -1.62
N ALA A 223 -21.53 -6.43 -1.56
CA ALA A 223 -22.36 -6.63 -2.76
C ALA A 223 -22.85 -5.32 -3.40
N ASP A 224 -22.79 -4.22 -2.64
CA ASP A 224 -23.24 -2.89 -3.05
C ASP A 224 -22.13 -2.14 -3.82
N ARG A 225 -22.37 -0.87 -4.16
CA ARG A 225 -21.40 -0.01 -4.85
C ARG A 225 -21.20 1.30 -4.11
N CYS A 226 -19.99 1.84 -4.21
CA CYS A 226 -19.66 3.13 -3.67
C CYS A 226 -20.10 4.23 -4.64
N VAL A 227 -21.05 5.04 -4.20
CA VAL A 227 -21.55 6.19 -4.97
C VAL A 227 -21.64 7.36 -4.03
N ASP A 228 -20.98 8.47 -4.38
CA ASP A 228 -20.89 9.67 -3.54
C ASP A 228 -20.39 9.34 -2.11
N ARG A 229 -19.39 8.46 -2.01
CA ARG A 229 -18.82 7.92 -0.76
C ARG A 229 -19.77 7.12 0.14
N HIS A 230 -20.88 6.61 -0.40
CA HIS A 230 -21.82 5.79 0.35
C HIS A 230 -22.10 4.47 -0.36
N CYS A 231 -22.20 3.40 0.42
CA CYS A 231 -22.57 2.08 -0.09
C CYS A 231 -24.04 2.02 -0.48
N ARG A 232 -24.31 2.16 -1.78
CA ARG A 232 -25.64 2.11 -2.39
C ARG A 232 -25.92 0.74 -3.01
N PRO A 233 -27.17 0.23 -2.93
CA PRO A 233 -27.53 -1.05 -3.49
C PRO A 233 -27.12 -1.15 -4.97
N ALA A 234 -26.27 -2.12 -5.29
CA ALA A 234 -25.95 -2.42 -6.68
C ALA A 234 -27.04 -3.31 -7.27
N VAL A 235 -27.49 -3.04 -8.50
CA VAL A 235 -28.39 -3.94 -9.20
C VAL A 235 -27.56 -5.14 -9.69
N PRO A 236 -27.82 -6.37 -9.22
CA PRO A 236 -27.07 -7.52 -9.68
C PRO A 236 -27.48 -7.89 -11.11
N CYS A 237 -26.53 -8.39 -11.89
CA CYS A 237 -26.76 -8.82 -13.27
C CYS A 237 -25.96 -10.09 -13.58
N ALA A 238 -26.45 -10.90 -14.52
CA ALA A 238 -25.70 -12.05 -15.04
C ALA A 238 -25.14 -11.81 -16.45
N ALA A 239 -25.68 -10.81 -17.15
CA ALA A 239 -25.37 -10.38 -18.51
C ALA A 239 -25.99 -8.98 -18.73
N ASP A 240 -26.45 -8.64 -19.94
CA ASP A 240 -26.96 -7.32 -20.33
C ASP A 240 -28.33 -6.90 -19.72
N ASP A 241 -28.69 -7.40 -18.54
CA ASP A 241 -30.01 -7.21 -17.92
C ASP A 241 -30.16 -5.86 -17.17
N CYS A 242 -29.18 -4.96 -17.29
CA CYS A 242 -29.08 -3.75 -16.47
C CYS A 242 -30.04 -2.60 -16.81
N GLY A 243 -30.85 -2.74 -17.86
CA GLY A 243 -31.72 -1.66 -18.34
C GLY A 243 -30.96 -0.60 -19.15
N ASP A 244 -31.70 0.33 -19.75
CA ASP A 244 -31.10 1.34 -20.64
C ASP A 244 -30.14 2.25 -19.88
N GLY A 245 -28.92 2.42 -20.40
CA GLY A 245 -27.89 3.28 -19.83
C GLY A 245 -27.06 2.66 -18.70
N LEU A 246 -27.25 1.37 -18.41
CA LEU A 246 -26.39 0.61 -17.51
C LEU A 246 -25.82 -0.63 -18.22
N GLU A 247 -24.60 -1.04 -17.87
CA GLU A 247 -23.94 -2.25 -18.38
C GLU A 247 -23.51 -3.17 -17.24
N CYS A 248 -23.45 -4.47 -17.51
CA CYS A 248 -23.09 -5.46 -16.50
C CYS A 248 -21.58 -5.68 -16.43
N VAL A 249 -20.96 -5.26 -15.34
CA VAL A 249 -19.53 -5.44 -15.07
C VAL A 249 -19.37 -6.20 -13.76
N ALA A 250 -18.66 -7.33 -13.80
CA ALA A 250 -18.46 -8.19 -12.63
C ALA A 250 -19.76 -8.58 -11.88
N GLY A 251 -20.88 -8.74 -12.61
CA GLY A 251 -22.16 -9.08 -12.00
C GLY A 251 -22.92 -7.92 -11.34
N ARG A 252 -22.46 -6.67 -11.55
CA ARG A 252 -23.12 -5.44 -11.09
C ARG A 252 -23.45 -4.52 -12.26
N CYS A 253 -24.59 -3.85 -12.19
CA CYS A 253 -24.97 -2.83 -13.16
C CYS A 253 -24.29 -1.50 -12.84
N VAL A 254 -23.40 -1.07 -13.73
CA VAL A 254 -22.72 0.22 -13.68
C VAL A 254 -23.19 1.11 -14.82
N GLU A 255 -22.97 2.42 -14.75
CA GLU A 255 -23.37 3.32 -15.84
C GLU A 255 -22.66 2.94 -17.15
N THR A 256 -23.43 2.81 -18.23
CA THR A 256 -22.86 2.52 -19.55
C THR A 256 -22.02 3.69 -20.00
N LEU A 257 -20.74 3.41 -20.29
CA LEU A 257 -19.90 4.38 -20.98
C LEU A 257 -20.46 4.63 -22.39
N GLY A 258 -20.40 5.88 -22.86
CA GLY A 258 -20.72 6.19 -24.26
C GLY A 258 -19.84 5.41 -25.25
N CYS A 259 -18.65 4.99 -24.83
CA CYS A 259 -17.75 4.11 -25.56
C CYS A 259 -16.79 3.37 -24.60
N ARG A 260 -16.35 2.15 -24.95
CA ARG A 260 -15.23 1.45 -24.29
C ARG A 260 -13.96 1.49 -25.15
N SER A 261 -14.15 1.65 -26.45
CA SER A 261 -13.15 1.85 -27.50
C SER A 261 -13.74 2.78 -28.55
N SER A 262 -12.91 3.41 -29.37
CA SER A 262 -13.42 4.29 -30.43
C SER A 262 -14.13 3.54 -31.56
N ALA A 263 -14.03 2.20 -31.60
CA ALA A 263 -14.89 1.40 -32.48
C ALA A 263 -16.37 1.51 -32.08
N ASP A 264 -16.66 1.91 -30.83
CA ASP A 264 -18.01 2.18 -30.35
C ASP A 264 -18.49 3.59 -30.78
N CYS A 265 -17.57 4.46 -31.18
CA CYS A 265 -17.86 5.82 -31.61
C CYS A 265 -18.22 5.90 -33.10
N THR A 266 -19.27 6.65 -33.43
CA THR A 266 -19.66 6.91 -34.82
C THR A 266 -19.01 8.19 -35.33
N GLY A 267 -18.55 8.23 -36.59
CA GLY A 267 -18.09 9.47 -37.21
C GLY A 267 -16.57 9.66 -37.29
N GLY A 268 -15.79 8.71 -36.76
CA GLY A 268 -14.33 8.82 -36.67
C GLY A 268 -13.85 9.49 -35.38
N ASP A 269 -14.76 9.72 -34.45
CA ASP A 269 -14.50 10.17 -33.08
C ASP A 269 -13.69 9.13 -32.30
N VAL A 270 -12.93 9.61 -31.30
CA VAL A 270 -12.10 8.81 -30.42
C VAL A 270 -12.79 8.66 -29.08
N CYS A 271 -12.69 7.49 -28.46
CA CYS A 271 -13.18 7.25 -27.13
C CYS A 271 -12.19 7.79 -26.09
N ASP A 272 -12.59 8.88 -25.42
CA ASP A 272 -11.86 9.52 -24.34
C ASP A 272 -12.70 9.53 -23.07
N GLY A 273 -12.25 8.87 -22.00
CA GLY A 273 -12.97 8.83 -20.72
C GLY A 273 -14.41 8.32 -20.83
N GLY A 274 -14.63 7.34 -21.72
CA GLY A 274 -15.96 6.82 -21.97
C GLY A 274 -16.88 7.74 -22.78
N ARG A 275 -16.36 8.82 -23.38
CA ARG A 275 -17.09 9.73 -24.26
C ARG A 275 -16.45 9.76 -25.65
N CYS A 276 -17.28 9.80 -26.68
CA CYS A 276 -16.80 10.02 -28.04
C CYS A 276 -16.48 11.51 -28.23
N VAL A 277 -15.22 11.83 -28.50
CA VAL A 277 -14.73 13.18 -28.77
C VAL A 277 -14.08 13.24 -30.14
N ASP A 278 -14.07 14.42 -30.77
CA ASP A 278 -13.32 14.61 -32.01
C ASP A 278 -11.84 14.21 -31.79
N PRO A 279 -11.20 13.43 -32.68
CA PRO A 279 -9.78 13.15 -32.58
C PRO A 279 -9.00 14.47 -32.52
N PRO A 280 -8.00 14.59 -31.63
CA PRO A 280 -7.15 15.78 -31.64
C PRO A 280 -6.50 15.92 -33.02
N ALA A 281 -6.37 17.17 -33.49
CA ALA A 281 -5.83 17.44 -34.82
C ALA A 281 -4.47 16.75 -35.00
N ALA A 282 -4.32 15.98 -36.07
CA ALA A 282 -3.13 15.16 -36.33
C ALA A 282 -1.84 16.00 -36.22
N ALA A 283 -1.13 15.83 -35.11
CA ALA A 283 0.22 16.35 -34.94
C ALA A 283 1.20 15.46 -35.71
N SER A 284 2.30 16.02 -36.22
CA SER A 284 3.42 15.19 -36.63
C SER A 284 4.07 14.60 -35.38
N PRO A 285 4.30 13.27 -35.30
CA PRO A 285 5.01 12.71 -34.15
C PRO A 285 6.42 13.31 -34.06
N ALA A 286 6.83 13.70 -32.85
CA ALA A 286 8.20 14.10 -32.54
C ALA A 286 9.11 12.89 -32.31
N ALA A 287 8.53 11.74 -31.94
CA ALA A 287 9.21 10.46 -31.84
C ALA A 287 8.28 9.32 -32.28
N VAL A 288 8.85 8.23 -32.77
CA VAL A 288 8.11 7.01 -33.09
C VAL A 288 8.74 5.84 -32.34
N VAL A 289 7.89 5.06 -31.67
CA VAL A 289 8.29 3.80 -31.05
C VAL A 289 7.77 2.67 -31.89
N VAL A 290 8.64 1.71 -32.18
CA VAL A 290 8.27 0.51 -32.91
C VAL A 290 8.31 -0.68 -31.96
N ALA A 291 7.14 -1.29 -31.77
CA ALA A 291 6.96 -2.55 -31.08
C ALA A 291 7.19 -3.70 -32.07
N THR A 292 8.11 -4.58 -31.75
CA THR A 292 8.29 -5.84 -32.47
C THR A 292 8.00 -7.00 -31.52
N PRO A 293 7.84 -8.24 -32.02
CA PRO A 293 7.77 -9.41 -31.14
C PRO A 293 9.05 -9.65 -30.33
N GLN A 294 10.10 -8.86 -30.55
CA GLN A 294 11.43 -8.99 -29.93
C GLN A 294 11.68 -7.91 -28.87
N GLY A 295 10.77 -6.95 -28.72
CA GLY A 295 10.93 -5.83 -27.80
C GLY A 295 10.46 -4.51 -28.39
N VAL A 296 10.70 -3.46 -27.63
CA VAL A 296 10.28 -2.08 -27.92
C VAL A 296 11.52 -1.25 -28.14
N CYS A 297 11.59 -0.58 -29.27
CA CYS A 297 12.78 0.17 -29.65
C CYS A 297 12.42 1.64 -29.86
N PRO A 298 12.95 2.57 -29.04
CA PRO A 298 12.83 4.00 -29.26
C PRO A 298 13.90 4.45 -30.28
N GLY A 299 13.59 4.36 -31.57
CA GLY A 299 14.51 4.69 -32.65
C GLY A 299 14.96 3.47 -33.46
N ALA A 300 16.23 3.36 -33.82
CA ALA A 300 16.70 2.29 -34.71
C ALA A 300 16.45 0.90 -34.10
N CYS A 301 15.64 0.08 -34.78
CA CYS A 301 15.30 -1.26 -34.33
C CYS A 301 15.98 -2.30 -35.22
N GLU A 302 16.32 -3.45 -34.67
CA GLU A 302 16.69 -4.62 -35.45
C GLU A 302 15.69 -5.74 -35.22
N LEU A 303 15.49 -6.57 -36.25
CA LEU A 303 14.51 -7.66 -36.21
C LEU A 303 15.02 -8.87 -36.96
N VAL A 304 15.30 -9.96 -36.27
CA VAL A 304 15.75 -11.21 -36.93
C VAL A 304 14.56 -12.07 -37.34
N LEU A 305 14.39 -12.33 -38.65
CA LEU A 305 13.29 -13.12 -39.21
C LEU A 305 13.79 -14.34 -39.99
N LEU A 306 12.97 -15.38 -40.09
CA LEU A 306 13.18 -16.49 -41.01
C LEU A 306 12.40 -16.29 -42.32
N VAL A 307 12.94 -16.76 -43.46
CA VAL A 307 12.18 -16.79 -44.72
C VAL A 307 10.85 -17.55 -44.52
N GLY A 308 9.77 -16.96 -45.03
CA GLY A 308 8.38 -17.41 -44.87
C GLY A 308 7.73 -17.03 -43.54
N GLU A 309 8.43 -16.31 -42.67
CA GLU A 309 7.87 -15.79 -41.42
C GLU A 309 7.05 -14.52 -41.66
N ALA A 310 5.94 -14.40 -40.94
CA ALA A 310 5.18 -13.17 -40.82
C ALA A 310 5.20 -12.70 -39.36
N VAL A 311 5.51 -11.44 -39.13
CA VAL A 311 5.46 -10.82 -37.81
C VAL A 311 4.61 -9.57 -37.82
N GLN A 312 3.86 -9.34 -36.75
CA GLN A 312 3.19 -8.06 -36.55
C GLN A 312 4.15 -7.09 -35.91
N VAL A 313 4.24 -5.91 -36.48
CA VAL A 313 4.97 -4.76 -35.97
C VAL A 313 3.95 -3.65 -35.73
N ARG A 314 4.06 -3.00 -34.58
CA ARG A 314 3.23 -1.85 -34.22
C ARG A 314 4.12 -0.62 -34.15
N ALA A 315 3.63 0.52 -34.64
CA ALA A 315 4.33 1.79 -34.51
C ALA A 315 3.38 2.80 -33.87
N GLN A 316 3.85 3.46 -32.82
CA GLN A 316 3.11 4.51 -32.13
C GLN A 316 3.92 5.81 -32.20
N GLY A 317 3.28 6.86 -32.69
CA GLY A 317 3.84 8.20 -32.66
C GLY A 317 3.63 8.85 -31.29
N PHE A 318 4.59 9.65 -30.84
CA PHE A 318 4.53 10.48 -29.65
C PHE A 318 4.89 11.91 -30.00
N ASP A 319 4.27 12.89 -29.36
CA ASP A 319 4.63 14.30 -29.51
C ASP A 319 5.86 14.67 -28.65
N ALA A 320 6.23 15.94 -28.64
CA ALA A 320 7.40 16.41 -27.89
C ALA A 320 7.23 16.31 -26.37
N ASP A 321 5.98 16.27 -25.89
CA ASP A 321 5.64 16.10 -24.48
C ASP A 321 5.56 14.60 -24.12
N GLY A 322 5.80 13.70 -25.07
CA GLY A 322 5.72 12.25 -24.86
C GLY A 322 4.29 11.73 -24.83
N ARG A 323 3.30 12.52 -25.23
CA ARG A 323 1.90 12.06 -25.36
C ARG A 323 1.76 11.25 -26.64
N PRO A 324 0.98 10.16 -26.65
CA PRO A 324 0.75 9.44 -27.89
C PRO A 324 -0.04 10.32 -28.87
N VAL A 325 0.33 10.29 -30.15
CA VAL A 325 -0.36 11.04 -31.20
C VAL A 325 -1.25 10.08 -31.99
N PRO A 326 -2.55 10.38 -32.13
CA PRO A 326 -3.43 9.57 -32.96
C PRO A 326 -3.08 9.72 -34.43
N GLY A 327 -2.89 8.58 -35.10
CA GLY A 327 -2.72 8.52 -36.54
C GLY A 327 -1.79 7.39 -37.00
N PRO A 328 -1.99 6.86 -38.22
CA PRO A 328 -1.12 5.85 -38.77
C PRO A 328 0.29 6.40 -39.00
N VAL A 329 1.27 5.83 -38.30
CA VAL A 329 2.66 5.88 -38.78
C VAL A 329 2.80 4.81 -39.87
N ALA A 330 2.23 5.10 -41.05
CA ALA A 330 2.27 4.16 -42.16
C ALA A 330 3.73 3.96 -42.60
N PRO A 331 4.22 2.71 -42.71
CA PRO A 331 5.58 2.48 -43.13
C PRO A 331 5.77 2.92 -44.59
N VAL A 332 6.84 3.66 -44.85
CA VAL A 332 7.21 4.08 -46.21
C VAL A 332 8.11 3.00 -46.83
N THR A 333 7.55 1.89 -47.36
CA THR A 333 8.40 0.79 -47.90
C THR A 333 7.86 -0.06 -49.05
N THR A 334 8.83 -0.79 -49.65
CA THR A 334 8.80 -1.71 -50.81
C THR A 334 8.42 -3.16 -50.52
N MET A 335 8.06 -3.53 -49.29
CA MET A 335 7.52 -4.88 -48.98
C MET A 335 6.01 -4.93 -49.22
N THR A 336 5.47 -6.11 -49.51
CA THR A 336 4.03 -6.35 -49.63
C THR A 336 3.36 -6.11 -48.28
N ASN A 337 2.75 -4.93 -48.13
CA ASN A 337 2.03 -4.56 -46.92
C ASN A 337 0.51 -4.71 -47.11
N SER A 338 -0.16 -5.28 -46.13
CA SER A 338 -1.61 -5.21 -45.97
C SER A 338 -1.87 -4.64 -44.57
N SER A 339 -2.10 -3.32 -44.46
CA SER A 339 -2.18 -2.63 -43.16
C SER A 339 -3.57 -2.07 -42.87
N ALA A 340 -4.02 -2.25 -41.62
CA ALA A 340 -4.85 -1.29 -40.90
C ALA A 340 -3.92 -0.33 -40.13
N ALA A 341 -4.39 0.87 -39.80
CA ALA A 341 -3.59 2.07 -39.52
C ALA A 341 -2.42 1.97 -38.50
N THR A 342 -2.40 1.02 -37.55
CA THR A 342 -1.38 0.96 -36.47
C THR A 342 -0.63 -0.36 -36.36
N VAL A 343 -1.08 -1.41 -37.07
CA VAL A 343 -0.46 -2.74 -37.05
C VAL A 343 -0.10 -3.13 -38.48
N THR A 344 1.20 -3.34 -38.71
CA THR A 344 1.73 -3.80 -39.99
C THR A 344 2.25 -5.22 -39.86
N THR A 345 1.79 -6.14 -40.71
CA THR A 345 2.37 -7.48 -40.80
C THR A 345 3.52 -7.46 -41.80
N LEU A 346 4.75 -7.70 -41.33
CA LEU A 346 5.92 -7.88 -42.18
C LEU A 346 6.06 -9.36 -42.54
N THR A 347 6.08 -9.67 -43.84
CA THR A 347 6.31 -11.04 -44.33
C THR A 347 7.70 -11.14 -44.97
N ALA A 348 8.50 -12.09 -44.49
CA ALA A 348 9.86 -12.34 -44.90
C ALA A 348 9.93 -13.23 -46.16
N ASP A 349 9.71 -12.66 -47.34
CA ASP A 349 9.63 -13.46 -48.59
C ASP A 349 10.98 -13.97 -49.11
N ALA A 350 12.09 -13.28 -48.79
CA ALA A 350 13.43 -13.64 -49.24
C ALA A 350 14.48 -13.30 -48.17
N ALA A 351 15.57 -14.06 -48.13
CA ALA A 351 16.69 -13.77 -47.23
C ALA A 351 17.43 -12.49 -47.67
N GLY A 352 17.89 -11.72 -46.70
CA GLY A 352 18.54 -10.42 -46.90
C GLY A 352 18.30 -9.49 -45.71
N ASP A 353 18.90 -8.31 -45.75
CA ASP A 353 18.61 -7.23 -44.79
C ASP A 353 17.67 -6.23 -45.46
N PHE A 354 16.58 -5.89 -44.77
CA PHE A 354 15.53 -5.00 -45.27
C PHE A 354 15.31 -3.88 -44.27
N THR A 355 15.11 -2.66 -44.74
CA THR A 355 14.85 -1.52 -43.88
C THR A 355 13.43 -1.01 -44.07
N VAL A 356 12.69 -0.87 -42.97
CA VAL A 356 11.33 -0.33 -42.90
C VAL A 356 11.36 1.01 -42.16
N ALA A 357 10.98 2.09 -42.85
CA ALA A 357 10.94 3.42 -42.28
C ALA A 357 9.55 3.73 -41.72
N PHE A 358 9.48 4.12 -40.45
CA PHE A 358 8.31 4.63 -39.73
C PHE A 358 8.58 6.08 -39.34
N ALA A 359 8.19 7.03 -40.20
CA ALA A 359 8.60 8.43 -40.10
C ALA A 359 10.15 8.59 -40.07
N ASP A 360 10.71 8.99 -38.94
CA ASP A 360 12.15 9.16 -38.68
C ASP A 360 12.82 7.89 -38.10
N THR A 361 12.03 6.89 -37.74
CA THR A 361 12.49 5.65 -37.14
C THR A 361 12.72 4.56 -38.18
N MET A 362 13.86 3.86 -38.08
CA MET A 362 14.28 2.82 -39.03
C MET A 362 14.29 1.45 -38.35
N LEU A 363 13.47 0.52 -38.85
CA LEU A 363 13.48 -0.90 -38.47
C LEU A 363 14.28 -1.70 -39.51
N THR A 364 15.39 -2.32 -39.11
CA THR A 364 16.19 -3.21 -39.96
C THR A 364 15.81 -4.67 -39.69
N ALA A 365 15.13 -5.30 -40.63
CA ALA A 365 14.81 -6.71 -40.59
C ALA A 365 15.94 -7.56 -41.22
N HIS A 366 16.61 -8.36 -40.41
CA HIS A 366 17.60 -9.37 -40.81
C HIS A 366 16.89 -10.68 -41.15
N VAL A 367 16.53 -10.88 -42.42
CA VAL A 367 15.86 -12.11 -42.87
C VAL A 367 16.90 -13.17 -43.23
N ARG A 368 16.79 -14.35 -42.64
CA ARG A 368 17.70 -15.49 -42.86
C ARG A 368 16.96 -16.71 -43.37
N ALA A 369 17.65 -17.49 -44.19
CA ALA A 369 17.09 -18.75 -44.69
C ALA A 369 16.82 -19.71 -43.54
N ARG A 370 15.67 -20.38 -43.56
CA ARG A 370 15.33 -21.39 -42.54
C ARG A 370 16.25 -22.61 -42.68
N PRO A 371 17.03 -22.98 -41.65
CA PRO A 371 17.74 -24.25 -41.61
C PRO A 371 16.76 -25.43 -41.69
N ALA A 372 17.01 -26.41 -42.56
CA ALA A 372 16.10 -27.55 -42.71
C ALA A 372 16.27 -28.56 -41.57
N GLY A 373 15.15 -28.96 -40.95
CA GLY A 373 15.12 -30.09 -40.00
C GLY A 373 15.74 -29.83 -38.63
N ALA A 374 15.85 -28.58 -38.20
CA ALA A 374 16.43 -28.17 -36.93
C ALA A 374 15.51 -27.16 -36.22
N LEU A 375 15.52 -27.17 -34.88
CA LEU A 375 14.95 -26.08 -34.08
C LEU A 375 15.89 -24.89 -34.20
N VAL A 376 15.38 -23.73 -34.60
CA VAL A 376 16.19 -22.52 -34.70
C VAL A 376 16.05 -21.69 -33.45
N VAL A 377 17.10 -21.60 -32.64
CA VAL A 377 17.17 -20.66 -31.52
C VAL A 377 17.67 -19.32 -32.03
N ILE A 378 16.92 -18.27 -31.75
CA ILE A 378 17.24 -16.89 -32.14
C ILE A 378 17.38 -16.09 -30.85
N ALA A 379 18.62 -15.76 -30.46
CA ALA A 379 18.92 -14.89 -29.34
C ALA A 379 18.98 -13.44 -29.82
N VAL A 380 18.15 -12.59 -29.23
CA VAL A 380 18.07 -11.17 -29.53
C VAL A 380 18.17 -10.36 -28.25
N ASP A 381 18.71 -9.15 -28.34
CA ASP A 381 18.72 -8.19 -27.25
C ASP A 381 17.31 -7.65 -27.05
N GLY A 382 16.78 -7.72 -25.82
CA GLY A 382 15.36 -7.47 -25.53
C GLY A 382 14.90 -6.03 -25.70
N GLY A 383 15.82 -5.07 -25.89
CA GLY A 383 15.53 -3.65 -26.01
C GLY A 383 15.79 -3.11 -27.40
N SER A 384 16.83 -3.57 -28.08
CA SER A 384 17.14 -3.18 -29.46
C SER A 384 16.61 -4.16 -30.52
N GLY A 385 16.31 -5.40 -30.13
CA GLY A 385 16.03 -6.51 -31.05
C GLY A 385 17.26 -6.99 -31.82
N ALA A 386 18.44 -6.43 -31.55
CA ALA A 386 19.68 -6.77 -32.23
C ALA A 386 20.08 -8.24 -31.99
N PRO A 387 20.68 -8.92 -32.97
CA PRO A 387 21.14 -10.29 -32.79
C PRO A 387 22.25 -10.37 -31.74
N VAL A 388 22.08 -11.21 -30.72
CA VAL A 388 23.12 -11.43 -29.70
C VAL A 388 24.10 -12.45 -30.23
N VAL A 389 25.29 -11.99 -30.60
CA VAL A 389 26.36 -12.84 -31.16
C VAL A 389 27.05 -13.62 -30.05
N GLY A 390 27.22 -14.93 -30.24
CA GLY A 390 27.96 -15.78 -29.32
C GLY A 390 27.19 -16.25 -28.10
N ALA A 391 25.90 -15.94 -27.97
CA ALA A 391 25.05 -16.45 -26.90
C ALA A 391 25.10 -17.98 -26.87
N GLU A 392 25.43 -18.53 -25.72
CA GLU A 392 25.53 -19.95 -25.45
C GLU A 392 24.13 -20.55 -25.30
N VAL A 393 23.83 -21.56 -26.11
CA VAL A 393 22.55 -22.28 -26.07
C VAL A 393 22.80 -23.66 -25.49
N PHE A 394 22.08 -23.98 -24.42
CA PHE A 394 22.12 -25.25 -23.72
C PHE A 394 20.84 -26.03 -24.00
N VAL A 395 20.99 -27.34 -24.22
CA VAL A 395 19.90 -28.32 -24.27
C VAL A 395 20.09 -29.27 -23.10
N GLY A 396 19.14 -29.26 -22.16
CA GLY A 396 19.37 -29.79 -20.83
C GLY A 396 20.57 -29.08 -20.19
N THR A 397 21.63 -29.85 -19.90
CA THR A 397 22.89 -29.32 -19.34
C THR A 397 24.02 -29.22 -20.36
N ALA A 398 23.81 -29.71 -21.58
CA ALA A 398 24.85 -29.74 -22.61
C ALA A 398 24.82 -28.46 -23.44
N LEU A 399 25.98 -27.83 -23.63
CA LEU A 399 26.13 -26.72 -24.58
C LEU A 399 25.91 -27.24 -26.00
N ALA A 400 24.80 -26.85 -26.62
CA ALA A 400 24.48 -27.19 -28.01
C ALA A 400 25.33 -26.35 -28.99
N GLY A 401 25.67 -25.12 -28.62
CA GLY A 401 26.54 -24.24 -29.41
C GLY A 401 26.39 -22.78 -29.01
N THR A 402 26.95 -21.89 -29.83
CA THR A 402 26.82 -20.44 -29.67
C THR A 402 26.13 -19.83 -30.87
N THR A 403 25.31 -18.80 -30.67
CA THR A 403 24.65 -18.08 -31.76
C THR A 403 25.64 -17.41 -32.72
N SER A 404 25.26 -17.35 -33.99
CA SER A 404 26.04 -16.73 -35.07
C SER A 404 26.03 -15.20 -34.99
N ALA A 405 26.66 -14.53 -35.99
CA ALA A 405 26.56 -13.08 -36.16
C ALA A 405 25.12 -12.58 -36.35
N ASP A 406 24.20 -13.46 -36.74
CA ASP A 406 22.77 -13.18 -36.89
C ASP A 406 21.98 -13.53 -35.62
N GLY A 407 22.65 -13.86 -34.52
CA GLY A 407 21.99 -14.24 -33.26
C GLY A 407 21.31 -15.60 -33.34
N MET A 408 21.66 -16.45 -34.33
CA MET A 408 20.96 -17.71 -34.58
C MET A 408 21.83 -18.94 -34.29
N LEU A 409 21.21 -19.98 -33.74
CA LEU A 409 21.78 -21.32 -33.67
C LEU A 409 20.74 -22.35 -34.14
N ALA A 410 21.14 -23.21 -35.07
CA ALA A 410 20.35 -24.39 -35.42
C ALA A 410 20.70 -25.53 -34.45
N VAL A 411 19.72 -25.93 -33.64
CA VAL A 411 19.83 -27.04 -32.69
C VAL A 411 19.20 -28.26 -33.34
N ALA A 412 19.85 -29.42 -33.21
CA ALA A 412 19.27 -30.69 -33.65
C ALA A 412 17.88 -30.86 -33.00
N ALA A 413 16.97 -31.57 -33.68
CA ALA A 413 15.65 -31.85 -33.13
C ALA A 413 15.79 -32.42 -31.71
N LEU A 414 15.19 -31.73 -30.74
CA LEU A 414 15.22 -32.13 -29.34
C LEU A 414 14.57 -33.50 -29.21
N ALA A 415 15.20 -34.37 -28.41
CA ALA A 415 14.56 -35.62 -28.07
C ALA A 415 13.26 -35.32 -27.28
N PRO A 416 12.21 -36.15 -27.38
CA PRO A 416 10.93 -35.89 -26.70
C PRO A 416 11.03 -35.89 -25.16
N ASP A 417 12.18 -36.27 -24.61
CA ASP A 417 12.58 -36.27 -23.20
C ASP A 417 13.58 -35.14 -22.83
N GLU A 418 14.00 -34.30 -23.80
CA GLU A 418 14.83 -33.12 -23.55
C GLU A 418 13.94 -31.88 -23.37
N ASP A 419 13.53 -31.63 -22.12
CA ASP A 419 12.48 -30.66 -21.80
C ASP A 419 12.98 -29.24 -21.49
N THR A 420 14.26 -28.94 -21.61
CA THR A 420 14.78 -27.61 -21.26
C THR A 420 15.78 -27.07 -22.26
N LEU A 421 15.56 -25.83 -22.66
CA LEU A 421 16.50 -25.04 -23.45
C LEU A 421 16.84 -23.78 -22.66
N ALA A 422 18.13 -23.54 -22.44
CA ALA A 422 18.61 -22.30 -21.82
C ALA A 422 19.44 -21.52 -22.82
N VAL A 423 19.27 -20.21 -22.89
CA VAL A 423 20.14 -19.33 -23.67
C VAL A 423 20.78 -18.35 -22.72
N ARG A 424 22.11 -18.27 -22.76
CA ARG A 424 22.92 -17.39 -21.95
C ARG A 424 23.74 -16.47 -22.85
N SER A 425 23.73 -15.17 -22.58
CA SER A 425 24.63 -14.26 -23.32
C SER A 425 26.11 -14.59 -23.02
N ALA A 426 26.99 -14.46 -24.01
CA ALA A 426 28.43 -14.78 -23.86
C ALA A 426 29.14 -13.93 -22.79
N ASP A 427 28.61 -12.74 -22.55
CA ASP A 427 29.07 -11.80 -21.53
C ASP A 427 28.40 -12.01 -20.15
N GLY A 428 27.55 -13.05 -20.01
CA GLY A 428 26.85 -13.40 -18.79
C GLY A 428 25.62 -12.52 -18.49
N ARG A 429 25.23 -11.62 -19.39
CA ARG A 429 24.27 -10.55 -19.12
C ARG A 429 22.79 -10.91 -19.25
N GLY A 430 22.47 -12.21 -19.25
CA GLY A 430 21.10 -12.69 -19.29
C GLY A 430 21.04 -14.19 -19.49
N VAL A 431 20.12 -14.83 -18.80
CA VAL A 431 19.75 -16.24 -18.99
C VAL A 431 18.25 -16.30 -19.21
N ALA A 432 17.83 -16.98 -20.27
CA ALA A 432 16.43 -17.32 -20.45
C ALA A 432 16.29 -18.83 -20.54
N LEU A 433 15.42 -19.37 -19.71
CA LEU A 433 15.05 -20.78 -19.70
C LEU A 433 13.67 -20.97 -20.30
N VAL A 434 13.59 -21.91 -21.24
CA VAL A 434 12.36 -22.30 -21.90
C VAL A 434 12.11 -23.77 -21.56
N GLY A 435 11.10 -24.01 -20.74
CA GLY A 435 10.67 -25.34 -20.32
C GLY A 435 9.67 -25.97 -21.30
N ALA A 436 9.68 -27.32 -21.34
CA ALA A 436 8.81 -28.23 -22.08
C ALA A 436 8.50 -27.77 -23.53
N LEU A 437 9.43 -28.07 -24.45
CA LEU A 437 9.28 -27.78 -25.88
C LEU A 437 8.47 -28.85 -26.64
N ALA A 438 7.64 -29.64 -25.95
CA ALA A 438 6.80 -30.66 -26.58
C ALA A 438 5.81 -29.99 -27.56
N GLY A 439 6.05 -30.18 -28.87
CA GLY A 439 5.28 -29.51 -29.92
C GLY A 439 5.70 -28.06 -30.18
N ALA A 440 6.88 -27.65 -29.71
CA ALA A 440 7.41 -26.33 -29.95
C ALA A 440 7.47 -26.01 -31.45
N PRO A 441 7.25 -24.74 -31.82
CA PRO A 441 7.47 -24.29 -33.18
C PRO A 441 8.91 -24.66 -33.62
N ASP A 442 9.11 -24.77 -34.93
CA ASP A 442 10.42 -25.03 -35.56
C ASP A 442 11.47 -23.90 -35.32
N ARG A 443 11.12 -22.93 -34.49
CA ARG A 443 11.95 -21.80 -34.06
C ARG A 443 11.59 -21.41 -32.64
N LEU A 444 12.58 -20.97 -31.88
CA LEU A 444 12.43 -20.40 -30.55
C LEU A 444 13.16 -19.07 -30.53
N ARG A 445 12.43 -17.98 -30.24
CA ARG A 445 13.03 -16.66 -30.05
C ARG A 445 13.22 -16.43 -28.57
N VAL A 446 14.42 -16.06 -28.19
CA VAL A 446 14.79 -15.83 -26.81
C VAL A 446 15.28 -14.39 -26.70
N PRO A 447 14.40 -13.46 -26.26
CA PRO A 447 14.87 -12.14 -25.86
C PRO A 447 15.73 -12.34 -24.62
N LEU A 448 17.03 -12.13 -24.78
CA LEU A 448 17.91 -11.95 -23.64
C LEU A 448 17.64 -10.54 -23.15
N GLY A 449 17.48 -10.37 -21.83
CA GLY A 449 17.32 -9.04 -21.26
C GLY A 449 18.37 -8.11 -21.87
N THR A 450 17.99 -6.86 -22.15
CA THR A 450 19.01 -5.85 -22.42
C THR A 450 20.05 -6.01 -21.34
N VAL A 451 21.30 -5.80 -21.73
CA VAL A 451 22.20 -5.17 -20.76
C VAL A 451 21.48 -3.88 -20.39
N VAL A 452 20.63 -3.90 -19.37
CA VAL A 452 20.51 -2.74 -18.51
C VAL A 452 21.96 -2.55 -18.16
N ASP A 453 22.61 -1.56 -18.78
CA ASP A 453 23.88 -1.11 -18.26
C ASP A 453 23.54 -0.91 -16.80
N GLN A 454 24.01 -1.81 -15.92
CA GLN A 454 23.72 -1.72 -14.49
C GLN A 454 24.31 -0.43 -13.92
N GLY A 455 24.99 0.36 -14.75
CA GLY A 455 25.34 1.74 -14.50
C GLY A 455 24.53 2.75 -15.30
N SER A 456 23.28 2.51 -15.72
CA SER A 456 22.38 3.56 -16.23
C SER A 456 20.90 3.30 -15.95
N ALA A 457 20.14 4.37 -15.73
CA ALA A 457 18.68 4.37 -15.58
C ALA A 457 18.07 5.58 -16.32
N ALA A 458 16.85 5.43 -16.80
CA ALA A 458 16.02 6.54 -17.25
C ALA A 458 14.84 6.70 -16.28
N GLY A 459 14.19 7.86 -16.27
CA GLY A 459 13.13 8.13 -15.33
C GLY A 459 12.63 9.56 -15.37
N PHE A 460 11.76 9.91 -14.43
CA PHE A 460 11.19 11.25 -14.27
C PHE A 460 10.92 11.53 -12.79
N ARG A 461 10.79 12.81 -12.46
CA ARG A 461 10.23 13.28 -11.18
C ARG A 461 8.86 13.85 -11.44
N ALA A 462 7.87 13.47 -10.66
CA ALA A 462 6.52 13.98 -10.83
C ALA A 462 6.05 14.69 -9.58
N THR A 463 5.43 15.86 -9.76
CA THR A 463 4.51 16.46 -8.78
C THR A 463 3.09 16.24 -9.28
N VAL A 464 2.22 15.70 -8.43
CA VAL A 464 0.79 15.60 -8.72
C VAL A 464 0.10 16.69 -7.91
N ASN A 465 -0.47 17.68 -8.61
CA ASN A 465 -1.17 18.77 -7.96
C ASN A 465 -2.62 18.36 -7.78
N GLY A 466 -3.09 18.46 -6.53
CA GLY A 466 -4.47 18.14 -6.24
C GLY A 466 -5.45 19.12 -6.87
N THR A 467 -6.61 18.61 -7.31
CA THR A 467 -7.67 19.47 -7.84
C THR A 467 -8.36 20.26 -6.74
N GLY A 468 -8.38 19.70 -5.53
CA GLY A 468 -9.06 20.25 -4.37
C GLY A 468 -10.57 20.03 -4.40
N ASP A 469 -11.08 19.18 -5.29
CA ASP A 469 -12.47 18.73 -5.26
C ASP A 469 -12.67 17.49 -4.37
N GLU A 470 -11.58 16.87 -3.95
CA GLU A 470 -11.54 15.71 -3.07
C GLU A 470 -11.67 16.14 -1.61
N LEU A 471 -12.41 15.35 -0.82
CA LEU A 471 -12.65 15.61 0.60
C LEU A 471 -11.72 14.76 1.46
N GLY A 472 -10.87 15.42 2.26
CA GLY A 472 -10.00 14.76 3.22
C GLY A 472 -8.83 15.65 3.60
N ASP A 473 -8.20 15.32 4.73
CA ASP A 473 -7.08 16.11 5.23
C ASP A 473 -5.74 15.63 4.67
N THR A 474 -5.65 14.37 4.22
CA THR A 474 -4.43 13.74 3.70
C THR A 474 -4.54 13.56 2.19
N GLY A 475 -3.71 14.24 1.42
CA GLY A 475 -3.57 14.03 -0.02
C GLY A 475 -2.59 12.89 -0.30
N VAL A 476 -3.03 11.92 -1.10
CA VAL A 476 -2.16 10.86 -1.61
C VAL A 476 -2.19 10.91 -3.12
N SER A 477 -1.02 10.83 -3.73
CA SER A 477 -0.92 10.75 -5.18
C SER A 477 0.07 9.69 -5.62
N LEU A 478 -0.19 9.11 -6.78
CA LEU A 478 0.63 8.06 -7.38
C LEU A 478 1.07 8.52 -8.76
N ALA A 479 2.30 8.18 -9.16
CA ALA A 479 2.76 8.35 -10.52
C ALA A 479 3.46 7.08 -11.02
N PHE A 480 2.90 6.45 -12.05
CA PHE A 480 3.38 5.19 -12.60
C PHE A 480 4.00 5.40 -13.99
N PRO A 481 5.22 4.88 -14.22
CA PRO A 481 5.84 4.85 -15.53
C PRO A 481 5.20 3.78 -16.41
N ALA A 482 5.43 3.89 -17.72
CA ALA A 482 5.23 2.77 -18.62
C ALA A 482 6.20 1.61 -18.31
N ALA A 483 5.75 0.38 -18.54
CA ALA A 483 6.58 -0.82 -18.47
C ALA A 483 6.89 -1.35 -19.88
N THR A 484 7.84 -2.26 -20.00
CA THR A 484 8.15 -2.92 -21.29
C THR A 484 7.04 -3.86 -21.75
N SER A 485 6.22 -4.36 -20.83
CA SER A 485 5.05 -5.21 -21.08
C SER A 485 4.14 -5.21 -19.85
N ALA A 486 2.90 -5.71 -19.99
CA ALA A 486 2.02 -5.92 -18.84
C ALA A 486 2.70 -6.81 -17.78
N ALA A 487 3.49 -7.80 -18.22
CA ALA A 487 4.23 -8.70 -17.35
C ALA A 487 5.32 -8.02 -16.51
N ALA A 488 5.95 -7.00 -17.07
CA ALA A 488 7.00 -6.25 -16.40
C ALA A 488 6.44 -5.21 -15.42
N ALA A 489 5.15 -4.90 -15.47
CA ALA A 489 4.47 -3.94 -14.61
C ALA A 489 4.17 -4.54 -13.21
N THR A 490 5.19 -5.11 -12.58
CA THR A 490 5.11 -5.66 -11.21
C THR A 490 4.91 -4.54 -10.18
N PRO A 491 4.45 -4.84 -8.95
CA PRO A 491 4.40 -3.84 -7.87
C PRO A 491 5.73 -3.13 -7.67
N ALA A 492 6.86 -3.86 -7.61
CA ALA A 492 8.18 -3.25 -7.45
C ALA A 492 8.56 -2.34 -8.63
N ALA A 493 8.22 -2.72 -9.86
CA ALA A 493 8.51 -1.91 -11.04
C ALA A 493 7.65 -0.64 -11.11
N LEU A 494 6.40 -0.69 -10.64
CA LEU A 494 5.48 0.45 -10.68
C LEU A 494 5.63 1.37 -9.47
N PHE A 495 5.79 0.82 -8.26
CA PHE A 495 5.91 1.62 -7.05
C PHE A 495 7.34 2.04 -6.74
N GLY A 496 8.34 1.34 -7.28
CA GLY A 496 9.76 1.60 -7.04
C GLY A 496 10.22 1.19 -5.63
N PRO A 497 11.50 1.46 -5.30
CA PRO A 497 12.03 1.23 -3.97
C PRO A 497 11.39 2.16 -2.93
N PRO A 498 11.49 1.85 -1.63
CA PRO A 498 11.08 2.77 -0.58
C PRO A 498 12.03 3.97 -0.50
N PHE A 499 11.49 5.13 -0.12
CA PHE A 499 12.20 6.37 0.16
C PHE A 499 11.87 6.81 1.58
N ALA A 500 12.87 7.21 2.34
CA ALA A 500 12.67 7.83 3.63
C ALA A 500 11.93 9.16 3.46
N ALA A 501 10.91 9.33 4.28
CA ALA A 501 10.17 10.56 4.45
C ALA A 501 9.98 10.80 5.96
N ALA A 502 9.49 11.99 6.31
CA ALA A 502 9.24 12.28 7.71
C ALA A 502 7.97 13.11 7.90
N ILE A 503 7.22 12.77 8.94
CA ILE A 503 6.05 13.53 9.38
C ILE A 503 6.48 14.37 10.58
N GLY A 504 6.48 15.70 10.43
CA GLY A 504 6.90 16.62 11.47
C GLY A 504 5.82 16.82 12.53
N LEU A 505 6.07 16.41 13.77
CA LEU A 505 5.15 16.65 14.89
C LEU A 505 5.73 17.70 15.87
N PRO A 506 4.95 18.67 16.37
CA PRO A 506 5.49 19.83 17.10
C PRO A 506 6.13 19.48 18.46
N LEU A 507 5.81 18.29 18.99
CA LEU A 507 6.25 17.82 20.31
C LEU A 507 7.16 16.60 20.25
N ILE A 508 7.05 15.77 19.22
CA ILE A 508 7.76 14.49 19.12
C ILE A 508 8.96 14.62 18.15
N GLY A 509 8.96 15.66 17.31
CA GLY A 509 9.92 15.82 16.21
C GLY A 509 9.44 15.08 14.96
N ASP A 510 10.39 14.79 14.09
CA ASP A 510 10.16 14.09 12.84
C ASP A 510 9.95 12.60 13.11
N LEU A 511 8.79 12.07 12.72
CA LEU A 511 8.52 10.64 12.68
C LEU A 511 9.02 10.08 11.35
N PRO A 512 10.09 9.29 11.33
CA PRO A 512 10.57 8.68 10.09
C PRO A 512 9.53 7.69 9.57
N THR A 513 9.25 7.74 8.27
CA THR A 513 8.40 6.80 7.56
C THR A 513 9.05 6.45 6.23
N ALA A 514 8.67 5.32 5.62
CA ALA A 514 9.18 4.90 4.32
C ALA A 514 8.02 4.85 3.33
N LEU A 515 8.14 5.58 2.24
CA LEU A 515 7.12 5.68 1.20
C LEU A 515 7.68 5.16 -0.13
N PRO A 516 6.93 4.36 -0.91
CA PRO A 516 7.38 3.94 -2.22
C PRO A 516 7.73 5.13 -3.12
N ALA A 517 8.67 4.93 -4.05
CA ALA A 517 9.14 5.94 -4.99
C ALA A 517 7.99 6.64 -5.75
N ALA A 518 6.95 5.89 -6.13
CA ALA A 518 5.78 6.37 -6.86
C ALA A 518 4.78 7.18 -6.04
N VAL A 519 4.88 7.15 -4.71
CA VAL A 519 3.92 7.77 -3.81
C VAL A 519 4.35 9.19 -3.48
N MET A 520 3.41 10.12 -3.58
CA MET A 520 3.46 11.44 -2.96
C MET A 520 2.46 11.49 -1.83
N LEU A 521 2.82 12.21 -0.77
CA LEU A 521 1.99 12.34 0.43
C LEU A 521 2.07 13.77 0.94
N ASP A 522 0.92 14.42 1.03
CA ASP A 522 0.70 15.68 1.73
C ASP A 522 -0.43 15.52 2.75
N GLY A 523 -0.47 16.37 3.76
CA GLY A 523 -1.59 16.35 4.68
C GLY A 523 -1.62 17.49 5.66
N THR A 524 -2.81 17.80 6.16
CA THR A 524 -2.99 18.75 7.26
C THR A 524 -3.03 17.99 8.57
N VAL A 525 -2.00 18.16 9.39
CA VAL A 525 -1.98 17.59 10.75
C VAL A 525 -2.56 18.62 11.71
N PRO A 526 -3.51 18.25 12.59
CA PRO A 526 -4.00 19.14 13.63
C PRO A 526 -2.83 19.72 14.42
N VAL A 527 -2.86 21.02 14.70
CA VAL A 527 -1.78 21.79 15.38
C VAL A 527 -0.58 22.17 14.49
N VAL A 528 -0.12 21.33 13.56
CA VAL A 528 1.05 21.66 12.69
C VAL A 528 0.62 22.45 11.45
N GLY A 529 -0.60 22.20 10.97
CA GLY A 529 -1.06 22.67 9.67
C GLY A 529 -0.61 21.74 8.56
N PHE A 530 -0.53 22.28 7.35
CA PHE A 530 -0.18 21.55 6.14
C PHE A 530 1.29 21.11 6.15
N GLN A 531 1.52 19.86 5.75
CA GLN A 531 2.84 19.26 5.62
C GLN A 531 2.96 18.55 4.27
N ASP A 532 4.08 18.80 3.59
CA ASP A 532 4.53 18.04 2.43
C ASP A 532 5.45 16.92 2.94
N VAL A 533 4.90 15.71 3.14
CA VAL A 533 5.66 14.56 3.68
C VAL A 533 6.61 14.02 2.61
N LYS A 534 6.12 13.86 1.38
CA LYS A 534 6.91 13.53 0.19
C LYS A 534 6.31 14.23 -1.04
N PRO A 535 6.92 15.35 -1.50
CA PRO A 535 6.31 16.22 -2.51
C PRO A 535 6.49 15.72 -3.95
N GLU A 536 7.44 14.82 -4.20
CA GLU A 536 7.74 14.31 -5.54
C GLU A 536 7.74 12.77 -5.57
N ALA A 537 7.19 12.21 -6.64
CA ALA A 537 7.41 10.82 -7.02
C ALA A 537 8.70 10.72 -7.86
N LEU A 538 9.54 9.73 -7.57
CA LEU A 538 10.88 9.56 -8.14
C LEU A 538 10.94 8.25 -8.92
N MET A 539 10.61 8.29 -10.21
CA MET A 539 10.31 7.09 -10.98
C MET A 539 11.45 6.70 -11.92
N THR A 540 11.79 5.41 -11.93
CA THR A 540 12.58 4.80 -12.99
C THR A 540 11.67 4.25 -14.08
N ALA A 541 12.03 4.43 -15.34
CA ALA A 541 11.27 3.98 -16.48
C ALA A 541 12.20 3.43 -17.59
N PRO A 542 11.68 2.66 -18.56
CA PRO A 542 12.40 2.37 -19.78
C PRO A 542 12.78 3.68 -20.50
N ALA A 543 13.99 3.75 -21.06
CA ALA A 543 14.39 4.86 -21.91
C ALA A 543 13.51 4.94 -23.18
N GLY A 544 13.29 6.16 -23.69
CA GLY A 544 12.36 6.44 -24.79
C GLY A 544 11.19 7.30 -24.35
N PRO A 545 10.05 7.31 -25.07
CA PRO A 545 8.87 8.04 -24.61
C PRO A 545 8.44 7.53 -23.24
N GLY A 546 8.20 8.47 -22.32
CA GLY A 546 7.77 8.15 -20.96
C GLY A 546 6.31 8.47 -20.76
N PRO A 547 5.33 7.69 -21.28
CA PRO A 547 3.96 7.90 -20.88
C PRO A 547 3.82 7.56 -19.39
N VAL A 548 3.01 8.36 -18.70
CA VAL A 548 2.83 8.32 -17.25
C VAL A 548 1.34 8.21 -16.94
N LEU A 549 1.01 7.41 -15.94
CA LEU A 549 -0.30 7.39 -15.30
C LEU A 549 -0.16 8.03 -13.92
N ALA A 550 -0.97 9.03 -13.62
CA ALA A 550 -1.07 9.59 -12.28
C ALA A 550 -2.45 9.35 -11.68
N PHE A 551 -2.45 9.18 -10.36
CA PHE A 551 -3.66 9.18 -9.53
C PHE A 551 -3.56 10.22 -8.43
N GLU A 552 -4.70 10.74 -8.01
CA GLU A 552 -4.84 11.62 -6.87
C GLU A 552 -6.11 11.28 -6.07
N GLY A 553 -5.99 11.22 -4.75
CA GLY A 553 -7.15 11.17 -3.86
C GLY A 553 -6.84 11.82 -2.52
N ARG A 554 -7.90 12.17 -1.78
CA ARG A 554 -7.78 12.64 -0.39
C ARG A 554 -8.50 11.71 0.57
N TYR A 555 -7.86 11.44 1.70
CA TYR A 555 -8.31 10.51 2.73
C TYR A 555 -8.39 11.20 4.10
N ASP A 556 -9.05 10.53 5.04
CA ASP A 556 -9.04 10.90 6.45
C ASP A 556 -7.60 10.90 7.02
N GLN A 557 -7.36 11.71 8.05
CA GLN A 557 -6.09 11.75 8.79
C GLN A 557 -5.66 10.39 9.34
N GLN A 558 -6.58 9.45 9.56
CA GLN A 558 -6.26 8.09 10.00
C GLN A 558 -5.25 7.39 9.07
N LEU A 559 -5.30 7.66 7.76
CA LEU A 559 -4.32 7.12 6.81
C LEU A 559 -2.91 7.64 7.09
N LEU A 560 -2.76 8.92 7.41
CA LEU A 560 -1.46 9.49 7.74
C LEU A 560 -0.87 8.84 9.00
N PHE A 561 -1.71 8.51 9.98
CA PHE A 561 -1.27 7.79 11.18
C PHE A 561 -0.95 6.32 10.91
N SER A 562 -1.70 5.63 10.04
CA SER A 562 -1.38 4.24 9.69
C SER A 562 -0.03 4.14 8.97
N ILE A 563 0.25 5.11 8.08
CA ILE A 563 1.56 5.28 7.42
C ILE A 563 2.67 5.58 8.45
N ALA A 564 2.42 6.48 9.40
CA ALA A 564 3.40 6.88 10.40
C ALA A 564 3.85 5.75 11.34
N PHE A 565 2.97 4.77 11.63
CA PHE A 565 3.16 3.84 12.74
C PHE A 565 3.40 2.37 12.36
N GLY A 566 3.55 2.01 11.09
CA GLY A 566 4.09 0.68 10.77
C GLY A 566 3.54 -0.06 9.56
N ALA A 567 3.21 0.64 8.48
CA ALA A 567 2.99 -0.05 7.21
C ALA A 567 4.36 -0.39 6.58
N ASP A 568 4.55 -1.65 6.18
CA ASP A 568 5.57 -1.99 5.21
C ASP A 568 5.30 -1.20 3.91
N PRO A 569 6.30 -0.61 3.24
CA PRO A 569 6.07 0.22 2.05
C PRO A 569 5.33 -0.52 0.93
N MET A 570 5.53 -1.84 0.78
CA MET A 570 4.81 -2.64 -0.20
C MET A 570 3.36 -2.91 0.23
N GLU A 571 3.10 -3.13 1.53
CA GLU A 571 1.71 -3.20 2.02
C GLU A 571 0.97 -1.88 1.76
N LEU A 572 1.60 -0.75 2.08
CA LEU A 572 1.07 0.57 1.78
C LEU A 572 0.82 0.75 0.28
N ALA A 573 1.78 0.38 -0.57
CA ALA A 573 1.62 0.43 -2.02
C ALA A 573 0.39 -0.35 -2.51
N LEU A 574 0.17 -1.54 -1.96
CA LEU A 574 -1.00 -2.35 -2.30
C LEU A 574 -2.30 -1.80 -1.73
N ASP A 575 -2.28 -1.22 -0.54
CA ASP A 575 -3.45 -0.51 0.00
C ASP A 575 -3.82 0.69 -0.87
N LEU A 576 -2.84 1.48 -1.29
CA LEU A 576 -3.06 2.60 -2.21
C LEU A 576 -3.53 2.11 -3.59
N ALA A 577 -2.99 1.00 -4.10
CA ALA A 577 -3.48 0.39 -5.34
C ALA A 577 -4.96 -0.01 -5.22
N ALA A 578 -5.39 -0.58 -4.09
CA ALA A 578 -6.79 -0.94 -3.88
C ALA A 578 -7.71 0.30 -3.94
N GLN A 579 -7.21 1.44 -3.49
CA GLN A 579 -7.94 2.69 -3.37
C GLN A 579 -7.98 3.53 -4.67
N THR A 580 -7.23 3.18 -5.72
CA THR A 580 -7.23 3.96 -6.98
C THR A 580 -8.56 3.99 -7.73
N GLU A 581 -9.53 3.16 -7.35
CA GLU A 581 -10.90 3.23 -7.89
C GLU A 581 -11.62 4.54 -7.51
N GLY A 582 -11.34 5.07 -6.30
CA GLY A 582 -11.91 6.31 -5.78
C GLY A 582 -11.04 7.55 -6.05
N MET A 583 -9.88 7.36 -6.69
CA MET A 583 -8.96 8.45 -7.03
C MET A 583 -9.27 9.02 -8.41
N ASP A 584 -8.99 10.30 -8.61
CA ASP A 584 -8.93 10.90 -9.94
C ASP A 584 -7.66 10.45 -10.67
N ALA A 585 -7.74 10.33 -12.00
CA ALA A 585 -6.68 9.77 -12.82
C ALA A 585 -6.33 10.63 -14.04
N LEU A 586 -5.07 10.56 -14.47
CA LEU A 586 -4.57 11.19 -15.70
C LEU A 586 -3.53 10.28 -16.37
N ALA A 587 -3.73 10.00 -17.65
CA ALA A 587 -2.68 9.47 -18.52
C ALA A 587 -2.05 10.62 -19.32
N ASP A 588 -0.76 10.89 -19.12
CA ASP A 588 -0.01 11.95 -19.81
C ASP A 588 1.38 11.44 -20.28
N GLY A 589 2.26 12.34 -20.73
CA GLY A 589 3.63 12.07 -21.10
C GLY A 589 4.64 12.82 -20.22
N ALA A 590 5.79 12.18 -19.97
CA ALA A 590 6.97 12.73 -19.34
C ALA A 590 8.04 13.18 -20.34
N GLY A 591 7.67 13.32 -21.62
CA GLY A 591 8.62 13.56 -22.71
C GLY A 591 9.41 12.32 -23.11
N LEU A 592 10.59 12.57 -23.68
CA LEU A 592 11.57 11.53 -24.02
C LEU A 592 12.55 11.37 -22.85
N LEU A 593 12.55 10.18 -22.25
CA LEU A 593 13.40 9.79 -21.15
C LEU A 593 14.71 9.24 -21.70
N GLU A 594 15.82 9.92 -21.38
CA GLU A 594 17.15 9.46 -21.76
C GLU A 594 17.75 8.63 -20.61
N ALA A 595 18.43 7.53 -20.95
CA ALA A 595 19.19 6.78 -19.97
C ALA A 595 20.43 7.58 -19.55
N ALA A 596 20.54 7.86 -18.26
CA ALA A 596 21.70 8.50 -17.63
C ALA A 596 22.46 7.47 -16.80
N PRO A 597 23.79 7.60 -16.65
CA PRO A 597 24.54 6.69 -15.79
C PRO A 597 24.02 6.71 -14.35
N LEU A 598 24.07 5.57 -13.64
CA LEU A 598 23.83 5.54 -12.21
C LEU A 598 24.88 6.40 -11.51
N VAL A 599 24.47 7.07 -10.44
CA VAL A 599 25.32 7.90 -9.59
C VAL A 599 25.53 7.19 -8.27
N VAL A 600 26.63 7.49 -7.58
CA VAL A 600 26.78 7.05 -6.20
C VAL A 600 25.73 7.79 -5.39
N ASP A 601 24.97 7.06 -4.56
CA ASP A 601 24.05 7.67 -3.61
C ASP A 601 24.89 8.52 -2.64
N GLY A 602 24.81 9.84 -2.76
CA GLY A 602 25.89 10.73 -2.32
C GLY A 602 26.13 10.74 -0.81
N ASP A 603 27.38 11.02 -0.41
CA ASP A 603 27.65 11.53 0.93
C ASP A 603 27.73 13.06 0.88
N ALA A 604 27.52 13.73 2.02
CA ALA A 604 27.49 15.20 2.11
C ALA A 604 28.74 15.94 1.54
N ALA A 605 29.78 15.24 1.07
CA ALA A 605 30.98 15.82 0.47
C ALA A 605 30.83 16.19 -1.02
N ASP A 606 29.91 15.58 -1.77
CA ASP A 606 29.59 16.00 -3.16
C ASP A 606 28.35 16.91 -3.26
N GLY A 607 27.62 17.05 -2.16
CA GLY A 607 26.44 17.90 -2.05
C GLY A 607 25.14 17.22 -2.49
N VAL A 608 25.16 15.90 -2.72
CA VAL A 608 23.96 15.07 -2.91
C VAL A 608 23.68 14.39 -1.57
N GLU A 609 22.51 14.67 -1.00
CA GLU A 609 22.01 13.95 0.17
C GLU A 609 21.61 12.54 -0.27
N ASP A 610 21.84 11.54 0.61
CA ASP A 610 21.27 10.19 0.56
C ASP A 610 19.84 10.25 0.00
N VAL A 611 19.69 9.86 -1.27
CA VAL A 611 18.57 10.28 -2.12
C VAL A 611 17.31 9.51 -1.75
N ASP A 612 17.47 8.24 -1.37
CA ASP A 612 16.39 7.41 -0.86
C ASP A 612 16.34 7.34 0.66
N GLY A 613 17.34 7.88 1.36
CA GLY A 613 17.35 8.08 2.79
C GLY A 613 17.49 6.78 3.60
N ASP A 614 17.99 5.72 2.98
CA ASP A 614 18.16 4.42 3.63
C ASP A 614 19.44 4.31 4.48
N GLY A 615 20.36 5.27 4.31
CA GLY A 615 21.62 5.40 5.02
C GLY A 615 22.83 4.80 4.30
N ASP A 616 22.68 4.17 3.13
CA ASP A 616 23.76 3.60 2.30
C ASP A 616 24.21 4.52 1.16
N VAL A 617 25.05 5.48 1.53
CA VAL A 617 25.71 6.40 0.58
C VAL A 617 26.79 5.76 -0.31
N THR A 618 26.82 4.44 -0.47
CA THR A 618 27.83 3.75 -1.29
C THR A 618 27.26 2.96 -2.45
N GLU A 619 25.94 2.79 -2.49
CA GLU A 619 25.28 2.13 -3.60
C GLU A 619 25.19 3.04 -4.83
N LEU A 620 24.87 2.40 -5.97
CA LEU A 620 24.65 3.11 -7.21
C LEU A 620 23.15 3.23 -7.43
N VAL A 621 22.64 4.46 -7.38
CA VAL A 621 21.24 4.79 -7.57
C VAL A 621 21.02 5.51 -8.90
N PRO A 622 19.79 5.50 -9.43
CA PRO A 622 19.41 6.38 -10.51
C PRO A 622 19.70 7.86 -10.19
N ASP A 623 20.12 8.66 -11.17
CA ASP A 623 20.28 10.11 -11.02
C ASP A 623 18.92 10.80 -10.99
N TYR A 624 18.17 10.59 -9.90
CA TYR A 624 16.84 11.14 -9.70
C TYR A 624 16.83 12.67 -9.82
N ALA A 625 17.89 13.35 -9.36
CA ALA A 625 18.02 14.80 -9.47
C ALA A 625 18.14 15.26 -10.95
N GLY A 626 18.85 14.48 -11.77
CA GLY A 626 19.00 14.69 -13.21
C GLY A 626 17.75 14.34 -14.03
N PHE A 627 16.80 13.60 -13.47
CA PHE A 627 15.56 13.24 -14.16
C PHE A 627 14.66 14.48 -14.43
N PRO A 628 13.96 14.51 -15.58
CA PRO A 628 13.03 15.58 -15.92
C PRO A 628 11.91 15.68 -14.89
N ALA A 629 11.66 16.89 -14.40
CA ALA A 629 10.55 17.19 -13.50
C ALA A 629 9.29 17.53 -14.31
N ILE A 630 8.19 16.83 -14.02
CA ILE A 630 6.89 17.01 -14.63
C ILE A 630 5.84 17.32 -13.58
N SER A 631 4.78 18.02 -14.01
CA SER A 631 3.67 18.39 -13.14
C SER A 631 2.38 17.87 -13.74
N LEU A 632 1.65 17.08 -12.97
CA LEU A 632 0.47 16.35 -13.36
C LEU A 632 -0.73 16.85 -12.55
N SER A 633 -1.90 16.88 -13.17
CA SER A 633 -3.15 17.26 -12.51
C SER A 633 -4.25 16.31 -12.99
N PRO A 634 -4.40 15.15 -12.33
CA PRO A 634 -5.58 14.30 -12.46
C PRO A 634 -6.85 15.14 -12.25
N THR A 635 -7.87 14.95 -13.09
CA THR A 635 -9.18 15.64 -12.94
C THR A 635 -10.34 14.76 -13.39
N ALA A 636 -10.06 13.47 -13.59
CA ALA A 636 -10.99 12.57 -14.26
C ALA A 636 -11.06 11.28 -13.47
N SER A 637 -12.21 11.05 -12.86
CA SER A 637 -12.46 9.79 -12.18
C SER A 637 -12.42 8.63 -13.19
N PRO A 638 -11.69 7.55 -12.90
CA PRO A 638 -11.50 6.44 -13.82
C PRO A 638 -12.84 5.72 -14.03
N SER A 639 -13.36 5.79 -15.25
CA SER A 639 -14.72 5.37 -15.57
C SER A 639 -14.80 3.95 -16.13
N LEU A 640 -13.70 3.44 -16.70
CA LEU A 640 -13.67 2.12 -17.30
C LEU A 640 -13.41 1.07 -16.23
N ARG A 641 -14.43 0.23 -15.97
CA ARG A 641 -14.36 -0.81 -14.94
C ARG A 641 -14.05 -2.18 -15.54
N VAL A 642 -13.16 -2.91 -14.90
CA VAL A 642 -12.80 -4.31 -15.20
C VAL A 642 -12.99 -5.13 -13.93
N GLY A 643 -13.85 -6.16 -13.99
CA GLY A 643 -13.99 -7.09 -12.87
C GLY A 643 -12.76 -7.95 -12.71
N LEU A 644 -12.15 -7.93 -11.53
CA LEU A 644 -11.13 -8.88 -11.13
C LEU A 644 -11.75 -9.89 -10.19
N ARG A 645 -11.64 -11.17 -10.52
CA ARG A 645 -12.09 -12.25 -9.65
C ARG A 645 -10.91 -13.17 -9.35
N ALA A 646 -10.55 -13.24 -8.07
CA ALA A 646 -9.52 -14.15 -7.60
C ALA A 646 -10.13 -15.37 -6.88
N SER A 647 -9.51 -16.54 -7.09
CA SER A 647 -9.80 -17.73 -6.29
C SER A 647 -9.35 -17.53 -4.82
N SER A 648 -9.90 -18.32 -3.88
CA SER A 648 -9.46 -18.23 -2.48
C SER A 648 -7.99 -18.64 -2.34
N PRO A 649 -7.21 -17.92 -1.53
CA PRO A 649 -5.85 -18.32 -1.24
C PRO A 649 -5.79 -19.61 -0.42
N PRO A 650 -4.65 -20.32 -0.40
CA PRO A 650 -4.41 -21.41 0.53
C PRO A 650 -4.56 -20.93 1.96
N ALA A 651 -5.08 -21.83 2.81
CA ALA A 651 -5.17 -21.59 4.24
C ALA A 651 -3.78 -21.24 4.84
N GLY A 652 -3.71 -20.12 5.56
CA GLY A 652 -2.52 -19.67 6.28
C GLY A 652 -1.59 -18.72 5.50
N ALA A 653 -1.83 -18.49 4.21
CA ALA A 653 -1.19 -17.42 3.46
C ALA A 653 -2.05 -16.16 3.52
N ASN A 654 -1.42 -14.98 3.65
CA ASN A 654 -2.06 -13.68 3.47
C ASN A 654 -1.66 -13.07 2.11
N PRO A 655 -1.99 -13.70 0.97
CA PRO A 655 -1.63 -13.10 -0.30
C PRO A 655 -2.58 -11.95 -0.62
N ARG A 656 -2.00 -10.94 -1.26
CA ARG A 656 -2.73 -9.92 -2.01
C ARG A 656 -2.53 -10.17 -3.48
N ALA A 657 -3.55 -9.94 -4.31
CA ALA A 657 -3.39 -9.97 -5.75
C ALA A 657 -3.32 -8.53 -6.26
N PHE A 658 -2.15 -8.12 -6.73
CA PHE A 658 -1.97 -6.85 -7.43
C PHE A 658 -2.31 -7.03 -8.91
N ALA A 659 -3.28 -6.29 -9.40
CA ALA A 659 -3.64 -6.27 -10.81
C ALA A 659 -3.26 -4.94 -11.42
N VAL A 660 -2.71 -4.99 -12.63
CA VAL A 660 -2.49 -3.82 -13.47
C VAL A 660 -3.08 -4.10 -14.84
N CYS A 661 -3.88 -3.18 -15.35
CA CYS A 661 -4.35 -3.23 -16.73
C CYS A 661 -3.96 -1.96 -17.45
N GLY A 662 -3.75 -2.09 -18.75
CA GLY A 662 -3.19 -1.01 -19.55
C GLY A 662 -3.30 -1.29 -21.03
N ALA A 663 -2.64 -0.44 -21.81
CA ALA A 663 -2.57 -0.54 -23.26
C ALA A 663 -1.14 -0.82 -23.73
N GLU A 664 -0.98 -1.76 -24.66
CA GLU A 664 0.33 -2.18 -25.15
C GLU A 664 0.63 -1.59 -26.54
N ALA A 665 1.29 -0.43 -26.56
CA ALA A 665 1.58 0.35 -27.78
C ALA A 665 3.09 0.44 -28.04
N GLY A 666 3.78 -0.70 -28.04
CA GLY A 666 5.22 -0.71 -27.81
C GLY A 666 5.44 -0.93 -26.34
N LEU A 667 5.44 0.14 -25.57
CA LEU A 667 5.41 0.03 -24.11
C LEU A 667 4.02 -0.35 -23.62
N PHE A 668 3.97 -0.92 -22.42
CA PHE A 668 2.74 -1.08 -21.66
C PHE A 668 2.53 0.18 -20.81
N LEU A 669 1.57 1.00 -21.20
CA LEU A 669 1.11 2.10 -20.34
C LEU A 669 0.10 1.52 -19.35
N PRO A 670 0.39 1.46 -18.04
CA PRO A 670 -0.66 1.19 -17.06
C PRO A 670 -1.77 2.22 -17.23
N LEU A 671 -3.02 1.77 -17.23
CA LEU A 671 -4.20 2.64 -17.21
C LEU A 671 -4.96 2.49 -15.90
N GLY A 672 -4.76 1.40 -15.18
CA GLY A 672 -5.18 1.30 -13.79
C GLY A 672 -4.50 0.18 -13.06
N VAL A 673 -4.47 0.33 -11.74
CA VAL A 673 -3.98 -0.66 -10.79
C VAL A 673 -5.07 -0.98 -9.77
N SER A 674 -5.00 -2.15 -9.15
CA SER A 674 -5.88 -2.53 -8.05
C SER A 674 -5.20 -3.61 -7.23
N SER A 675 -5.62 -3.77 -5.98
CA SER A 675 -5.13 -4.84 -5.10
C SER A 675 -6.28 -5.48 -4.37
N LEU A 676 -6.40 -6.79 -4.54
CA LEU A 676 -7.39 -7.63 -3.90
C LEU A 676 -6.80 -8.31 -2.66
N TYR A 677 -7.55 -8.29 -1.57
CA TYR A 677 -7.29 -9.17 -0.43
C TYR A 677 -7.85 -10.56 -0.68
N GLY A 678 -7.02 -11.58 -0.50
CA GLY A 678 -7.51 -12.94 -0.38
C GLY A 678 -8.30 -13.10 0.92
N THR A 679 -9.63 -13.04 0.85
CA THR A 679 -10.47 -13.27 2.05
C THR A 679 -10.43 -14.75 2.46
N ALA A 680 -10.53 -15.02 3.76
CA ALA A 680 -10.60 -16.37 4.32
C ALA A 680 -11.71 -17.23 3.68
N GLU A 681 -11.53 -18.57 3.72
CA GLU A 681 -12.30 -19.60 2.99
C GLU A 681 -13.78 -19.25 2.73
N GLY A 682 -14.11 -18.97 1.46
CA GLY A 682 -15.49 -19.00 0.95
C GLY A 682 -16.00 -17.70 0.33
N SER A 683 -15.45 -16.54 0.65
CA SER A 683 -15.74 -15.31 -0.09
C SER A 683 -14.79 -15.19 -1.28
N ARG A 684 -15.35 -14.94 -2.47
CA ARG A 684 -14.58 -14.53 -3.64
C ARG A 684 -14.38 -13.03 -3.52
N GLY A 685 -13.12 -12.60 -3.49
CA GLY A 685 -12.80 -11.18 -3.67
C GLY A 685 -13.14 -10.81 -5.11
N GLU A 686 -14.16 -9.98 -5.27
CA GLU A 686 -14.46 -9.30 -6.53
C GLU A 686 -14.17 -7.82 -6.31
N GLN A 687 -13.27 -7.28 -7.11
CA GLN A 687 -12.93 -5.86 -7.09
C GLN A 687 -13.00 -5.33 -8.50
N LEU A 688 -13.46 -4.09 -8.59
CA LEU A 688 -13.52 -3.37 -9.83
C LEU A 688 -12.21 -2.60 -9.98
N LEU A 689 -11.49 -2.92 -11.03
CA LEU A 689 -10.34 -2.15 -11.45
C LEU A 689 -10.83 -1.02 -12.35
N ALA A 690 -10.58 0.21 -11.92
CA ALA A 690 -10.88 1.40 -12.69
C ALA A 690 -9.68 1.77 -13.58
N LEU A 691 -9.93 2.07 -14.86
CA LEU A 691 -8.92 2.48 -15.81
C LEU A 691 -9.10 3.94 -16.20
N ALA A 692 -8.00 4.67 -16.20
CA ALA A 692 -7.91 6.05 -16.65
C ALA A 692 -8.26 6.18 -18.14
N PRO A 693 -8.84 7.33 -18.53
CA PRO A 693 -8.97 7.72 -19.93
C PRO A 693 -7.61 7.69 -20.65
N ALA A 694 -7.56 7.11 -21.85
CA ALA A 694 -6.39 7.14 -22.71
C ALA A 694 -6.77 7.13 -24.19
N ALA A 695 -7.46 8.20 -24.62
CA ALA A 695 -7.85 8.40 -26.02
C ALA A 695 -6.69 8.22 -27.02
N ALA A 696 -5.50 8.65 -26.62
CA ALA A 696 -4.31 8.62 -27.45
C ALA A 696 -3.78 7.21 -27.78
N LEU A 697 -4.17 6.18 -27.01
CA LEU A 697 -3.72 4.78 -27.20
C LEU A 697 -4.73 3.89 -27.93
N GLU A 698 -5.61 4.49 -28.71
CA GLU A 698 -6.63 3.77 -29.45
C GLU A 698 -6.05 2.72 -30.41
N GLY A 699 -6.59 1.49 -30.35
CA GLY A 699 -6.17 0.37 -31.20
C GLY A 699 -4.97 -0.42 -30.67
N ALA A 700 -4.34 0.05 -29.59
CA ALA A 700 -3.44 -0.78 -28.81
C ALA A 700 -4.23 -1.93 -28.16
N PRO A 701 -3.70 -3.17 -28.14
CA PRO A 701 -4.34 -4.24 -27.40
C PRO A 701 -4.30 -3.90 -25.92
N ARG A 702 -5.45 -3.97 -25.25
CA ARG A 702 -5.50 -3.83 -23.81
C ARG A 702 -5.13 -5.15 -23.17
N ARG A 703 -4.19 -5.10 -22.24
CA ARG A 703 -3.74 -6.27 -21.48
C ARG A 703 -3.84 -5.98 -20.00
N CYS A 704 -3.97 -7.05 -19.23
CA CYS A 704 -3.73 -6.99 -17.80
C CYS A 704 -2.63 -7.95 -17.43
N ALA A 705 -1.98 -7.68 -16.31
CA ALA A 705 -1.23 -8.64 -15.54
C ALA A 705 -1.77 -8.66 -14.12
N VAL A 706 -1.89 -9.87 -13.55
CA VAL A 706 -2.18 -10.04 -12.14
C VAL A 706 -1.01 -10.74 -11.48
N HIS A 707 -0.49 -10.11 -10.44
CA HIS A 707 0.64 -10.53 -9.64
C HIS A 707 0.13 -10.93 -8.25
N ALA A 708 0.26 -12.20 -7.88
CA ALA A 708 0.13 -12.57 -6.47
C ALA A 708 1.30 -11.95 -5.68
N VAL A 709 1.05 -11.46 -4.47
CA VAL A 709 2.04 -10.88 -3.54
C VAL A 709 1.80 -11.57 -2.22
N TYR A 710 2.77 -12.32 -1.74
CA TYR A 710 2.66 -13.00 -0.45
C TYR A 710 3.41 -12.17 0.57
N PHE A 711 2.80 -11.89 1.71
CA PHE A 711 3.48 -11.31 2.86
C PHE A 711 3.81 -12.44 3.83
N SER A 712 5.08 -12.80 3.89
CA SER A 712 5.66 -13.50 5.05
C SER A 712 6.71 -12.57 5.64
N ASP A 713 7.10 -12.78 6.90
CA ASP A 713 8.03 -11.93 7.67
C ASP A 713 9.38 -11.60 6.98
N ALA A 714 9.65 -12.11 5.76
CA ALA A 714 10.81 -11.75 4.95
C ALA A 714 10.66 -11.95 3.42
N LEU A 715 9.47 -12.15 2.83
CA LEU A 715 9.41 -12.57 1.41
C LEU A 715 8.15 -12.15 0.66
N VAL A 716 8.35 -11.70 -0.59
CA VAL A 716 7.32 -11.46 -1.61
C VAL A 716 7.54 -12.37 -2.83
N SER A 717 6.61 -13.28 -3.12
CA SER A 717 6.62 -14.09 -4.35
C SER A 717 5.56 -13.64 -5.34
N PHE A 718 5.84 -13.72 -6.65
CA PHE A 718 4.91 -13.30 -7.71
C PHE A 718 4.55 -14.45 -8.66
N ALA A 719 3.25 -14.64 -8.89
CA ALA A 719 2.72 -15.45 -9.98
C ALA A 719 1.97 -14.53 -10.93
N GLN A 720 2.13 -14.74 -12.25
CA GLN A 720 1.63 -13.82 -13.26
C GLN A 720 0.69 -14.49 -14.28
N VAL A 721 -0.46 -13.89 -14.52
CA VAL A 721 -1.29 -14.17 -15.71
C VAL A 721 -1.48 -12.90 -16.51
N ALA A 722 -1.30 -12.99 -17.82
CA ALA A 722 -1.63 -11.93 -18.76
C ALA A 722 -2.65 -12.37 -19.80
N GLY A 723 -3.62 -11.51 -20.08
CA GLY A 723 -4.70 -11.77 -21.03
C GLY A 723 -5.23 -10.49 -21.69
N GLU A 724 -6.02 -10.64 -22.74
CA GLU A 724 -6.75 -9.53 -23.35
C GLU A 724 -7.86 -9.06 -22.40
N LEU A 725 -8.12 -7.75 -22.42
CA LEU A 725 -9.08 -7.11 -21.52
C LEU A 725 -10.52 -7.52 -21.88
N GLY A 726 -11.19 -8.22 -20.97
CA GLY A 726 -12.63 -8.47 -20.98
C GLY A 726 -13.36 -7.69 -19.87
N PRO A 727 -14.71 -7.75 -19.79
CA PRO A 727 -15.47 -7.16 -18.68
C PRO A 727 -15.22 -7.87 -17.34
N LEU A 728 -14.75 -9.11 -17.40
CA LEU A 728 -14.35 -9.93 -16.26
C LEU A 728 -13.05 -10.65 -16.58
N MET A 729 -12.09 -10.56 -15.67
CA MET A 729 -10.86 -11.32 -15.66
C MET A 729 -10.91 -12.33 -14.51
N GLU A 730 -11.05 -13.60 -14.86
CA GLU A 730 -10.93 -14.71 -13.92
C GLU A 730 -9.44 -14.99 -13.68
N VAL A 731 -8.94 -14.56 -12.53
CA VAL A 731 -7.62 -14.92 -12.03
C VAL A 731 -7.78 -16.31 -11.43
N GLY A 732 -7.29 -17.34 -12.12
CA GLY A 732 -7.42 -18.76 -11.71
C GLY A 732 -6.78 -19.08 -10.35
N GLU A 733 -6.32 -20.32 -10.15
CA GLU A 733 -5.65 -20.77 -8.91
C GLU A 733 -4.30 -20.07 -8.62
N LEU A 734 -4.03 -18.87 -9.16
CA LEU A 734 -2.78 -18.11 -8.95
C LEU A 734 -2.43 -17.85 -7.50
N LEU A 735 -3.41 -17.82 -6.59
CA LEU A 735 -3.12 -17.64 -5.16
C LEU A 735 -2.64 -18.93 -4.50
N ALA A 736 -2.80 -20.09 -5.13
CA ALA A 736 -2.10 -21.28 -4.68
C ALA A 736 -0.62 -21.16 -5.06
N PRO A 737 0.32 -21.22 -4.09
CA PRO A 737 1.73 -21.35 -4.43
C PRO A 737 1.85 -22.57 -5.35
N PRO A 738 2.66 -22.48 -6.42
CA PRO A 738 2.78 -23.58 -7.38
C PRO A 738 3.11 -24.88 -6.65
N GLU A 739 2.51 -26.00 -7.09
CA GLU A 739 2.75 -27.31 -6.46
C GLU A 739 4.26 -27.58 -6.34
N GLY A 740 4.76 -27.69 -5.11
CA GLY A 740 6.17 -27.91 -4.82
C GLY A 740 6.98 -26.67 -4.44
N ALA A 741 6.39 -25.47 -4.38
CA ALA A 741 7.04 -24.33 -3.73
C ALA A 741 7.05 -24.51 -2.20
N PHE A 742 8.22 -24.30 -1.57
CA PHE A 742 8.37 -24.33 -0.12
C PHE A 742 9.21 -23.13 0.35
N LEU A 743 8.77 -22.50 1.44
CA LEU A 743 9.49 -21.40 2.09
C LEU A 743 10.61 -21.99 2.95
N ILE A 744 11.84 -21.44 2.84
CA ILE A 744 12.93 -21.74 3.75
C ILE A 744 13.04 -20.56 4.71
N GLU A 745 12.55 -20.72 5.93
CA GLU A 745 12.79 -19.80 7.03
C GLU A 745 14.26 -19.93 7.50
N ASP A 746 14.90 -18.82 7.90
CA ASP A 746 16.27 -18.74 8.46
C ASP A 746 17.47 -19.02 7.53
N VAL A 747 17.65 -18.25 6.45
CA VAL A 747 18.94 -18.20 5.73
C VAL A 747 19.89 -17.24 6.45
N PRO A 748 21.01 -17.69 7.05
CA PRO A 748 21.93 -16.80 7.74
C PRO A 748 22.61 -15.82 6.77
N ALA A 749 22.61 -14.52 7.11
CA ALA A 749 23.12 -13.42 6.28
C ALA A 749 24.64 -13.48 5.97
N VAL A 750 25.41 -14.38 6.60
CA VAL A 750 26.85 -14.55 6.34
C VAL A 750 27.26 -16.01 6.51
N GLY A 751 27.74 -16.64 5.44
CA GLY A 751 28.32 -17.98 5.46
C GLY A 751 27.97 -18.83 4.23
N ARG A 752 28.74 -19.90 4.00
CA ARG A 752 28.42 -20.91 2.98
C ARG A 752 27.13 -21.64 3.37
N THR A 753 26.04 -21.35 2.69
CA THR A 753 24.78 -22.07 2.86
C THR A 753 24.68 -23.14 1.78
N SER A 754 24.75 -24.42 2.17
CA SER A 754 24.42 -25.55 1.31
C SER A 754 22.96 -25.93 1.54
N VAL A 755 22.11 -25.76 0.53
CA VAL A 755 20.72 -26.25 0.60
C VAL A 755 20.70 -27.71 0.14
N VAL A 756 20.34 -28.62 1.05
CA VAL A 756 20.20 -30.05 0.77
C VAL A 756 18.74 -30.32 0.41
N ILE A 757 18.47 -30.68 -0.83
CA ILE A 757 17.12 -30.96 -1.32
C ILE A 757 16.81 -32.45 -1.07
N PRO A 758 15.84 -32.80 -0.22
CA PRO A 758 15.61 -34.19 0.18
C PRO A 758 14.78 -34.93 -0.89
N GLY A 759 15.45 -35.64 -1.81
CA GLY A 759 14.78 -36.52 -2.78
C GLY A 759 15.76 -37.37 -3.59
N GLY A 760 15.53 -38.69 -3.64
CA GLY A 760 16.38 -39.67 -4.33
C GLY A 760 15.97 -39.98 -5.77
N ALA A 761 15.24 -39.08 -6.45
CA ALA A 761 14.95 -39.22 -7.87
C ALA A 761 16.01 -38.48 -8.70
N ALA A 762 16.41 -39.08 -9.81
CA ALA A 762 17.41 -38.50 -10.69
C ALA A 762 16.83 -37.27 -11.40
N ALA A 763 17.54 -36.15 -11.26
CA ALA A 763 17.36 -34.89 -11.99
C ALA A 763 16.12 -34.04 -11.65
N ASP A 764 16.07 -33.54 -10.41
CA ASP A 764 15.24 -32.37 -10.09
C ASP A 764 16.02 -31.10 -10.49
N LEU A 765 15.46 -30.33 -11.43
CA LEU A 765 15.93 -28.98 -11.78
C LEU A 765 15.34 -28.00 -10.76
N VAL A 766 16.18 -27.45 -9.89
CA VAL A 766 15.73 -26.42 -8.95
C VAL A 766 16.10 -25.06 -9.51
N ARG A 767 15.08 -24.25 -9.79
CA ARG A 767 15.23 -22.84 -10.08
C ARG A 767 15.25 -22.10 -8.74
N VAL A 768 16.32 -21.36 -8.49
CA VAL A 768 16.40 -20.43 -7.37
C VAL A 768 16.33 -19.05 -7.98
N ARG A 769 15.45 -18.16 -7.51
CA ARG A 769 15.49 -16.73 -7.85
C ARG A 769 15.87 -15.97 -6.58
N VAL A 770 17.13 -15.60 -6.47
CA VAL A 770 17.53 -14.65 -5.43
C VAL A 770 17.06 -13.27 -5.88
N PHE A 771 16.30 -12.54 -5.04
CA PHE A 771 15.93 -11.15 -5.28
C PHE A 771 16.79 -10.27 -4.37
N ASP A 772 17.77 -9.58 -4.95
CA ASP A 772 18.62 -8.64 -4.20
C ASP A 772 18.67 -7.32 -4.98
N GLY A 773 17.91 -6.32 -4.53
CA GLY A 773 17.96 -4.95 -5.09
C GLY A 773 17.83 -4.83 -6.62
N GLY A 774 17.12 -5.75 -7.27
CA GLY A 774 16.95 -5.76 -8.75
C GLY A 774 17.80 -6.77 -9.51
N THR A 775 18.62 -7.59 -8.85
CA THR A 775 19.38 -8.67 -9.51
C THR A 775 18.71 -10.03 -9.27
N THR A 776 18.34 -10.73 -10.34
CA THR A 776 17.85 -12.12 -10.27
C THR A 776 19.00 -13.10 -10.52
N TRP A 777 19.33 -13.92 -9.53
CA TRP A 777 20.30 -15.02 -9.71
C TRP A 777 19.56 -16.32 -9.94
N GLU A 778 19.92 -17.05 -11.00
CA GLU A 778 19.37 -18.37 -11.32
C GLU A 778 20.44 -19.45 -11.17
N VAL A 779 20.28 -20.32 -10.17
CA VAL A 779 21.25 -21.38 -9.86
C VAL A 779 20.70 -22.73 -10.28
N LEU A 780 21.40 -23.42 -11.19
CA LEU A 780 21.05 -24.75 -11.65
C LEU A 780 21.73 -25.83 -10.79
N GLY A 781 20.96 -26.65 -10.08
CA GLY A 781 21.43 -27.86 -9.39
C GLY A 781 20.76 -29.12 -9.94
N VAL A 782 21.53 -30.19 -10.17
CA VAL A 782 20.99 -31.51 -10.54
C VAL A 782 21.58 -32.53 -9.57
N GLY A 783 20.82 -32.92 -8.54
CA GLY A 783 21.20 -33.94 -7.56
C GLY A 783 22.52 -33.66 -6.80
N GLY A 784 22.45 -32.86 -5.73
CA GLY A 784 23.57 -32.58 -4.82
C GLY A 784 23.42 -31.23 -4.09
N ASP A 785 24.36 -30.91 -3.20
CA ASP A 785 24.41 -29.63 -2.48
C ASP A 785 24.53 -28.45 -3.46
N VAL A 786 23.52 -27.57 -3.49
CA VAL A 786 23.62 -26.31 -4.24
C VAL A 786 24.41 -25.33 -3.39
N THR A 787 25.58 -24.90 -3.90
CA THR A 787 26.42 -23.90 -3.23
C THR A 787 26.08 -22.52 -3.78
N LEU A 788 25.51 -21.66 -2.95
CA LEU A 788 25.22 -20.28 -3.32
C LEU A 788 26.49 -19.39 -3.17
N PRO A 789 26.58 -18.22 -3.84
CA PRO A 789 27.70 -17.29 -3.72
C PRO A 789 27.98 -16.83 -2.28
N GLU A 790 29.20 -16.37 -2.00
CA GLU A 790 29.68 -16.07 -0.64
C GLU A 790 29.14 -14.74 -0.06
N VAL A 791 28.50 -13.92 -0.89
CA VAL A 791 27.87 -12.65 -0.51
C VAL A 791 26.50 -12.63 -1.19
N ILE A 792 25.45 -12.79 -0.40
CA ILE A 792 24.06 -12.66 -0.82
C ILE A 792 23.41 -11.90 0.33
N ALA A 793 22.69 -10.82 0.04
CA ALA A 793 21.77 -10.24 1.01
C ALA A 793 20.78 -11.34 1.48
N PRO A 794 20.16 -11.22 2.67
CA PRO A 794 19.42 -12.33 3.31
C PRO A 794 18.18 -12.85 2.54
N LEU A 795 17.87 -12.33 1.35
CA LEU A 795 16.69 -12.69 0.58
C LEU A 795 17.02 -13.71 -0.52
N VAL A 796 16.57 -14.96 -0.36
CA VAL A 796 16.64 -15.99 -1.42
C VAL A 796 15.28 -16.64 -1.60
N LEU A 797 14.64 -16.42 -2.75
CA LEU A 797 13.41 -17.11 -3.15
C LEU A 797 13.78 -18.41 -3.88
N PHE A 798 13.23 -19.54 -3.45
CA PHE A 798 13.35 -20.81 -4.16
C PHE A 798 12.08 -21.05 -4.96
N GLU A 799 12.17 -21.11 -6.29
CA GLU A 799 11.07 -21.51 -7.16
C GLU A 799 11.37 -22.93 -7.66
N SER A 800 11.15 -23.96 -6.82
CA SER A 800 11.26 -25.33 -7.31
C SER A 800 10.04 -25.70 -8.14
N SER A 801 10.14 -25.56 -9.45
CA SER A 801 9.25 -26.29 -10.36
C SER A 801 9.64 -27.77 -10.34
N VAL A 802 8.98 -28.57 -9.50
CA VAL A 802 9.09 -30.03 -9.57
C VAL A 802 8.25 -30.50 -10.75
N LEU A 803 8.91 -30.78 -11.88
CA LEU A 803 8.24 -31.44 -12.99
C LEU A 803 8.00 -32.91 -12.58
N ALA A 804 6.84 -33.20 -11.98
CA ALA A 804 6.45 -34.57 -11.69
C ALA A 804 6.22 -35.32 -13.01
N ILE A 805 7.21 -36.13 -13.40
CA ILE A 805 7.09 -37.07 -14.51
C ILE A 805 6.24 -38.26 -14.01
N ASP A 806 4.99 -38.35 -14.44
CA ASP A 806 4.38 -39.67 -14.64
C ASP A 806 3.25 -39.62 -15.68
N GLY A 807 3.39 -40.46 -16.72
CA GLY A 807 2.38 -40.68 -17.73
C GLY A 807 1.49 -41.87 -17.39
N ASP A 808 0.26 -41.62 -16.97
CA ASP A 808 -0.94 -42.41 -17.32
C ASP A 808 -2.23 -41.70 -16.85
N PRO A 809 -3.37 -41.80 -17.55
CA PRO A 809 -4.60 -41.12 -17.17
C PRO A 809 -5.37 -41.93 -16.11
N PHE A 810 -5.76 -41.28 -15.01
CA PHE A 810 -6.59 -41.77 -13.90
C PHE A 810 -5.98 -42.82 -12.94
N ALA A 811 -5.39 -42.35 -11.84
CA ALA A 811 -5.59 -42.92 -10.51
C ALA A 811 -5.17 -41.92 -9.41
N ALA A 812 -6.11 -41.55 -8.54
CA ALA A 812 -5.84 -40.73 -7.36
C ALA A 812 -4.93 -41.47 -6.37
N PHE A 813 -3.84 -40.82 -5.95
CA PHE A 813 -3.13 -41.16 -4.72
C PHE A 813 -3.20 -39.97 -3.77
N SER A 814 -4.00 -40.10 -2.71
CA SER A 814 -3.89 -39.27 -1.52
C SER A 814 -2.80 -39.88 -0.62
N ALA A 815 -1.76 -39.10 -0.34
CA ALA A 815 -0.84 -39.37 0.75
C ALA A 815 -0.91 -38.20 1.77
N PRO A 816 -1.01 -38.46 3.08
CA PRO A 816 -1.19 -37.41 4.08
C PRO A 816 0.13 -36.65 4.34
N ALA A 817 -0.01 -35.33 4.51
CA ALA A 817 1.03 -34.31 4.71
C ALA A 817 1.92 -34.45 5.98
N GLY A 818 2.08 -35.64 6.55
CA GLY A 818 2.68 -35.83 7.89
C GLY A 818 4.14 -36.29 7.96
N SER A 819 4.87 -36.40 6.85
CA SER A 819 6.22 -37.03 6.87
C SER A 819 7.41 -36.14 6.52
N ILE A 820 7.19 -34.91 6.05
CA ILE A 820 8.27 -34.02 5.59
C ILE A 820 8.88 -33.19 6.75
N GLU A 821 8.10 -32.86 7.78
CA GLU A 821 8.58 -32.06 8.94
C GLU A 821 9.73 -32.68 9.76
N ARG A 822 9.98 -34.00 9.68
CA ARG A 822 10.98 -34.65 10.57
C ARG A 822 12.41 -34.64 10.04
N SER A 823 12.65 -34.25 8.79
CA SER A 823 13.98 -34.37 8.19
C SER A 823 14.78 -33.07 8.19
N ALA A 824 14.12 -31.90 8.26
CA ALA A 824 14.82 -30.60 8.34
C ALA A 824 15.47 -30.35 9.72
N ARG A 825 14.97 -30.98 10.79
CA ARG A 825 15.51 -30.83 12.15
C ARG A 825 16.82 -31.59 12.43
N ALA A 826 17.36 -32.33 11.46
CA ALA A 826 18.50 -33.21 11.68
C ALA A 826 19.88 -32.61 11.34
N VAL A 827 19.96 -31.40 10.75
CA VAL A 827 21.25 -30.80 10.35
C VAL A 827 21.76 -29.72 11.32
N ALA A 828 20.96 -29.25 12.28
CA ALA A 828 21.38 -28.25 13.26
C ALA A 828 22.04 -28.81 14.55
N THR A 829 22.42 -30.09 14.58
CA THR A 829 23.21 -30.65 15.69
C THR A 829 24.25 -31.66 15.24
N ALA A 830 25.34 -31.18 14.66
CA ALA A 830 26.66 -31.79 14.80
C ALA A 830 27.72 -30.68 14.71
N ARG A 831 28.62 -30.65 15.69
CA ARG A 831 29.66 -29.64 15.91
C ARG A 831 30.50 -29.27 14.70
#